data_AF-A0A099S6J4-F1
#
_entry.id   AF-A0A099S6J4-F1
#
_cell.length_a   1.000
_cell.length_b   1.000
_cell.length_c   1.000
_cell.angle_alpha   90.00
_cell.angle_beta   90.00
_cell.angle_gamma   90.00
#
_symmetry.space_group_name_H-M   'P 1'
#
loop_
_entity.id
_entity.type
_entity.pdbx_description
1 polymer ?
#
loop_
_entity_poly.entity_id
_entity_poly.type
_entity_poly.pdbx_seq_one_letter_code
_entity_poly.pdbx_strand_id
1 'polypeptide(L)'
;MNEKQNEINNIKDYKFSINNAKSFEDAMRIYGLMKEQCINPDIGVINSILSKIKTIDEARVILEEAINEKVDLKRLKYNNFFRNNPFETETLLSELGTNNESYSIYRKLRNNTRNLSSEDKVIKKYIEILKQEADIKNSAKLLKFIMESQLEPNENLIYYILNKATNFEKLLFILNELIKSQINISQNIYYQIRDTIRDEEQLEKLVEFQNKYSKEEHLMVLGNFSNIYKKSNLLDIRNREEIQTNVKDSSEEAQLKAVRENEEAIKYIKEPSINVQLESVKHNLISIKYIDNPFPEVEQEVRNQLMNVNPYLSVQEQLELIRNNSILIKYITKPSEAISLEAVRQNGLLIKYVDTPSLDVQLEAVRHNSEAIQFIDNPDIDVQIEAVRLDGCAIRFINNPSLITQLEAVMVDGYAIKYIENPYNRVQIEVAKQGSDVFQLIKKPSVDAQKEFIKYHPEEILSVNNLSQEVINYYHNTNIKNAVQTDVTSFDEKNNSNQFIKNAILTDKFDITNQNTNINSHESKKNYNIEMLHEELKSRYVNLFNNEEKLDCQFTIINNVEPLNEHIKFLSNKIDIQNLYVASGFVYKSGLKLIESVINNVKKINGKIRLIVGSLQNYNEICKSNDNRVAGMNKETAIYINDLLRKNSIVIRTFERQFYHGKYYFLEGYTKSCVIIGSSNLSISGLVNNRELNMLYVIDNNSKTYNFFKKWFNKFWDECIEINELTVDIFNDINTNYDTNFDDECIKKLQNQDVKEYINELTDEEIKMRLNLWMNKEPDNIYTDLNIDSLKDYVLIEYKKYNLIVLESFKAGNSYYYFKNKTIETLLDTIRYMSKSEIFNLANMSKRGYHTHNSNKLEVNINSLFVKKHKNT
;
A
#
# COMPACT_ATOMS: atom_id res chain seq x y z
N MET A 1 2.75 4.15 -72.65
CA MET A 1 3.67 3.27 -71.90
C MET A 1 4.63 4.10 -71.03
N ASN A 2 5.23 5.17 -71.56
CA ASN A 2 6.11 6.08 -70.80
C ASN A 2 5.42 6.87 -69.67
N GLU A 3 4.18 7.36 -69.86
CA GLU A 3 3.47 8.09 -68.80
C GLU A 3 3.14 7.20 -67.59
N LYS A 4 2.60 6.00 -67.82
CA LYS A 4 2.36 5.00 -66.75
C LYS A 4 3.64 4.58 -66.03
N GLN A 5 4.78 4.50 -66.73
CA GLN A 5 6.07 4.14 -66.13
C GLN A 5 6.61 5.27 -65.24
N ASN A 6 6.45 6.53 -65.66
CA ASN A 6 6.83 7.70 -64.86
C ASN A 6 5.94 7.85 -63.62
N GLU A 7 4.64 7.62 -63.75
CA GLU A 7 3.69 7.64 -62.63
C GLU A 7 4.02 6.56 -61.59
N ILE A 8 4.38 5.34 -62.03
CA ILE A 8 4.83 4.25 -61.13
C ILE A 8 6.14 4.59 -60.40
N ASN A 9 7.09 5.26 -61.07
CA ASN A 9 8.35 5.66 -60.45
C ASN A 9 8.12 6.76 -59.40
N ASN A 10 7.27 7.75 -59.71
CA ASN A 10 6.92 8.80 -58.77
C ASN A 10 6.21 8.23 -57.52
N ILE A 11 5.27 7.28 -57.68
CA ILE A 11 4.60 6.62 -56.54
C ILE A 11 5.61 5.90 -55.64
N LYS A 12 6.64 5.26 -56.20
CA LYS A 12 7.69 4.59 -55.41
C LYS A 12 8.53 5.59 -54.61
N ASP A 13 8.87 6.73 -55.20
CA ASP A 13 9.67 7.77 -54.55
C ASP A 13 8.91 8.46 -53.41
N TYR A 14 7.62 8.75 -53.62
CA TYR A 14 6.74 9.26 -52.56
C TYR A 14 6.53 8.24 -51.45
N LYS A 15 6.32 6.96 -51.79
CA LYS A 15 6.21 5.89 -50.79
C LYS A 15 7.48 5.72 -49.96
N PHE A 16 8.66 5.82 -50.59
CA PHE A 16 9.93 5.80 -49.87
C PHE A 16 10.06 6.98 -48.91
N SER A 17 9.73 8.18 -49.38
CA SER A 17 9.74 9.41 -48.57
C SER A 17 8.77 9.33 -47.38
N ILE A 18 7.57 8.79 -47.60
CA ILE A 18 6.56 8.55 -46.55
C ILE A 18 7.04 7.52 -45.52
N ASN A 19 7.70 6.43 -45.93
CA ASN A 19 8.24 5.45 -44.99
C ASN A 19 9.32 6.06 -44.06
N ASN A 20 10.09 7.01 -44.58
CA ASN A 20 11.14 7.72 -43.85
C ASN A 20 10.63 8.93 -43.06
N ALA A 21 9.35 9.29 -43.17
CA ALA A 21 8.73 10.33 -42.35
C ALA A 21 8.79 9.96 -40.86
N LYS A 22 9.06 10.96 -40.01
CA LYS A 22 9.23 10.77 -38.56
C LYS A 22 7.88 10.72 -37.83
N SER A 23 6.86 11.38 -38.34
CA SER A 23 5.50 11.38 -37.78
C SER A 23 4.41 11.20 -38.85
N PHE A 24 3.16 11.06 -38.39
CA PHE A 24 1.99 11.04 -39.26
C PHE A 24 1.82 12.39 -40.00
N GLU A 25 2.04 13.52 -39.33
CA GLU A 25 1.95 14.85 -39.95
C GLU A 25 2.99 15.02 -41.07
N ASP A 26 4.22 14.55 -40.85
CA ASP A 26 5.25 14.56 -41.88
C ASP A 26 4.85 13.71 -43.09
N ALA A 27 4.28 12.54 -42.85
CA ALA A 27 3.78 11.65 -43.89
C ALA A 27 2.61 12.28 -44.67
N MET A 28 1.67 12.93 -43.98
CA MET A 28 0.54 13.63 -44.58
C MET A 28 0.96 14.87 -45.38
N ARG A 29 2.01 15.57 -44.96
CA ARG A 29 2.58 16.68 -45.76
C ARG A 29 3.16 16.19 -47.08
N ILE A 30 3.90 15.08 -47.05
CA ILE A 30 4.46 14.45 -48.26
C ILE A 30 3.34 13.93 -49.16
N TYR A 31 2.30 13.35 -48.57
CA TYR A 31 1.09 12.93 -49.28
C TYR A 31 0.35 14.12 -49.93
N GLY A 32 0.25 15.27 -49.25
CA GLY A 32 -0.30 16.50 -49.81
C GLY A 32 0.47 16.98 -51.06
N LEU A 33 1.79 17.00 -51.01
CA LEU A 33 2.65 17.34 -52.16
C LEU A 33 2.46 16.37 -53.34
N MET A 34 2.24 15.09 -53.06
CA MET A 34 1.94 14.08 -54.08
C MET A 34 0.61 14.40 -54.80
N LYS A 35 -0.41 14.84 -54.05
CA LYS A 35 -1.70 15.23 -54.62
C LYS A 35 -1.67 16.56 -55.38
N GLU A 36 -0.88 17.53 -54.94
CA GLU A 36 -0.65 18.79 -55.67
C GLU A 36 -0.05 18.54 -57.07
N GLN A 37 0.69 17.45 -57.23
CA GLN A 37 1.23 16.99 -58.52
C GLN A 37 0.26 16.09 -59.30
N CYS A 38 -1.00 15.99 -58.87
CA CYS A 38 -2.05 15.16 -59.47
C CYS A 38 -1.69 13.67 -59.58
N ILE A 39 -0.88 13.15 -58.66
CA ILE A 39 -0.51 11.73 -58.63
C ILE A 39 -1.46 10.98 -57.69
N ASN A 40 -2.17 10.00 -58.23
CA ASN A 40 -3.13 9.22 -57.44
C ASN A 40 -2.42 8.22 -56.52
N PRO A 41 -2.83 8.11 -55.24
CA PRO A 41 -2.23 7.19 -54.30
C PRO A 41 -2.62 5.74 -54.58
N ASP A 42 -1.69 4.82 -54.31
CA ASP A 42 -1.97 3.38 -54.32
C ASP A 42 -2.13 2.84 -52.88
N ILE A 43 -2.64 1.62 -52.74
CA ILE A 43 -2.79 0.97 -51.44
C ILE A 43 -1.45 0.82 -50.69
N GLY A 44 -0.33 0.84 -51.41
CA GLY A 44 1.00 0.80 -50.83
C GLY A 44 1.35 2.08 -50.08
N VAL A 45 1.04 3.24 -50.66
CA VAL A 45 1.19 4.58 -50.05
C VAL A 45 0.29 4.71 -48.83
N ILE A 46 -0.99 4.32 -48.95
CA ILE A 46 -1.94 4.35 -47.84
C ILE A 46 -1.45 3.49 -46.67
N ASN A 47 -0.97 2.27 -46.92
CA ASN A 47 -0.40 1.41 -45.88
C ASN A 47 0.86 1.98 -45.21
N SER A 48 1.69 2.71 -45.98
CA SER A 48 2.88 3.38 -45.46
C SER A 48 2.52 4.52 -44.51
N ILE A 49 1.52 5.33 -44.85
CA ILE A 49 1.01 6.40 -43.97
C ILE A 49 0.38 5.80 -42.72
N LEU A 50 -0.47 4.79 -42.90
CA LEU A 50 -1.11 4.09 -41.79
C LEU A 50 -0.07 3.54 -40.80
N SER A 51 1.11 3.08 -41.24
CA SER A 51 2.14 2.59 -40.31
C SER A 51 2.66 3.63 -39.29
N LYS A 52 2.36 4.91 -39.50
CA LYS A 52 2.83 6.04 -38.67
C LYS A 52 1.77 6.60 -37.72
N ILE A 53 0.53 6.11 -37.81
CA ILE A 53 -0.58 6.60 -36.98
C ILE A 53 -0.38 6.24 -35.50
N LYS A 54 -0.86 7.12 -34.64
CA LYS A 54 -0.94 6.93 -33.19
C LYS A 54 -2.38 7.01 -32.68
N THR A 55 -3.32 7.52 -33.47
CA THR A 55 -4.72 7.71 -33.08
C THR A 55 -5.69 7.20 -34.16
N ILE A 56 -6.95 6.96 -33.77
CA ILE A 56 -7.99 6.49 -34.69
C ILE A 56 -8.45 7.61 -35.64
N ASP A 57 -8.40 8.87 -35.19
CA ASP A 57 -8.76 10.03 -36.01
C ASP A 57 -7.79 10.23 -37.16
N GLU A 58 -6.48 10.04 -36.92
CA GLU A 58 -5.47 10.01 -37.99
C GLU A 58 -5.75 8.91 -39.02
N ALA A 59 -6.19 7.74 -38.55
CA ALA A 59 -6.59 6.63 -39.42
C ALA A 59 -7.82 6.98 -40.28
N ARG A 60 -8.81 7.64 -39.67
CA ARG A 60 -10.03 8.08 -40.35
C ARG A 60 -9.72 9.04 -41.48
N VAL A 61 -8.92 10.08 -41.20
CA VAL A 61 -8.54 11.09 -42.18
C VAL A 61 -7.94 10.45 -43.44
N ILE A 62 -6.98 9.54 -43.30
CA ILE A 62 -6.33 8.94 -44.47
C ILE A 62 -7.21 7.92 -45.20
N LEU A 63 -8.11 7.22 -44.49
CA LEU A 63 -9.00 6.22 -45.10
C LEU A 63 -10.17 6.86 -45.85
N GLU A 64 -10.76 7.93 -45.30
CA GLU A 64 -11.77 8.74 -46.01
C GLU A 64 -11.18 9.32 -47.29
N GLU A 65 -9.95 9.81 -47.20
CA GLU A 65 -9.24 10.34 -48.35
C GLU A 65 -8.95 9.26 -49.41
N ALA A 66 -8.52 8.07 -48.99
CA ALA A 66 -8.30 6.95 -49.89
C ALA A 66 -9.60 6.53 -50.62
N ILE A 67 -10.76 6.64 -49.96
CA ILE A 67 -12.06 6.35 -50.55
C ILE A 67 -12.45 7.43 -51.57
N ASN A 68 -12.24 8.71 -51.23
CA ASN A 68 -12.46 9.83 -52.14
C ASN A 68 -11.63 9.68 -53.42
N GLU A 69 -10.38 9.21 -53.28
CA GLU A 69 -9.46 8.93 -54.39
C GLU A 69 -9.70 7.55 -55.05
N LYS A 70 -10.76 6.83 -54.67
CA LYS A 70 -11.17 5.53 -55.24
C LYS A 70 -10.09 4.43 -55.15
N VAL A 71 -9.27 4.45 -54.11
CA VAL A 71 -8.24 3.43 -53.85
C VAL A 71 -8.89 2.10 -53.44
N ASP A 72 -8.47 0.98 -54.02
CA ASP A 72 -8.96 -0.35 -53.62
C ASP A 72 -8.38 -0.78 -52.26
N LEU A 73 -9.21 -0.65 -51.22
CA LEU A 73 -8.87 -1.00 -49.85
C LEU A 73 -8.88 -2.51 -49.57
N LYS A 74 -9.16 -3.38 -50.54
CA LYS A 74 -9.12 -4.86 -50.36
C LYS A 74 -7.79 -5.38 -49.83
N ARG A 75 -6.68 -4.68 -50.06
CA ARG A 75 -5.31 -5.07 -49.63
C ARG A 75 -4.75 -4.24 -48.47
N LEU A 76 -5.61 -3.66 -47.63
CA LEU A 76 -5.18 -2.92 -46.45
C LEU A 76 -4.40 -3.80 -45.45
N LYS A 77 -3.23 -3.35 -45.01
CA LYS A 77 -2.38 -4.03 -44.03
C LYS A 77 -2.75 -3.57 -42.61
N TYR A 78 -2.82 -4.53 -41.68
CA TYR A 78 -2.94 -4.22 -40.25
C TYR A 78 -1.57 -3.98 -39.63
N ASN A 79 -1.27 -2.72 -39.37
CA ASN A 79 -0.14 -2.25 -38.56
C ASN A 79 -0.35 -2.61 -37.07
N ASN A 80 0.62 -2.27 -36.23
CA ASN A 80 0.53 -2.55 -34.79
C ASN A 80 -0.60 -1.77 -34.11
N PHE A 81 -0.89 -0.54 -34.56
CA PHE A 81 -1.97 0.28 -34.02
C PHE A 81 -3.34 -0.42 -34.14
N PHE A 82 -3.73 -0.85 -35.33
CA PHE A 82 -5.00 -1.57 -35.55
C PHE A 82 -5.06 -2.93 -34.87
N ARG A 83 -3.91 -3.60 -34.67
CA ARG A 83 -3.85 -4.87 -33.91
C ARG A 83 -4.11 -4.66 -32.42
N ASN A 84 -3.71 -3.51 -31.89
CA ASN A 84 -3.89 -3.17 -30.49
C ASN A 84 -5.26 -2.52 -30.23
N ASN A 85 -5.88 -1.92 -31.25
CA ASN A 85 -7.19 -1.26 -31.16
C ASN A 85 -8.23 -1.90 -32.11
N PRO A 86 -8.55 -3.20 -31.97
CA PRO A 86 -9.34 -3.93 -32.95
C PRO A 86 -10.79 -3.41 -33.10
N PHE A 87 -11.42 -2.97 -32.02
CA PHE A 87 -12.82 -2.55 -32.02
C PHE A 87 -13.03 -1.17 -32.66
N GLU A 88 -12.24 -0.18 -32.28
CA GLU A 88 -12.23 1.14 -32.92
C GLU A 88 -11.96 1.02 -34.42
N THR A 89 -11.08 0.07 -34.80
CA THR A 89 -10.79 -0.21 -36.21
C THR A 89 -12.00 -0.80 -36.94
N GLU A 90 -12.75 -1.73 -36.34
CA GLU A 90 -13.95 -2.32 -36.97
C GLU A 90 -15.06 -1.29 -37.12
N THR A 91 -15.32 -0.48 -36.10
CA THR A 91 -16.29 0.63 -36.16
C THR A 91 -15.93 1.58 -37.31
N LEU A 92 -14.67 2.03 -37.36
CA LEU A 92 -14.18 2.90 -38.42
C LEU A 92 -14.36 2.28 -39.82
N LEU A 93 -13.94 1.03 -40.01
CA LEU A 93 -14.04 0.37 -41.32
C LEU A 93 -15.50 0.10 -41.75
N SER A 94 -16.39 -0.13 -40.78
CA SER A 94 -17.83 -0.28 -41.00
C SER A 94 -18.50 1.05 -41.39
N GLU A 95 -18.17 2.15 -40.70
CA GLU A 95 -18.65 3.49 -41.05
C GLU A 95 -18.25 3.89 -42.47
N LEU A 96 -17.05 3.48 -42.87
CA LEU A 96 -16.52 3.72 -44.21
C LEU A 96 -17.06 2.76 -45.28
N GLY A 97 -17.99 1.86 -44.93
CA GLY A 97 -18.67 0.97 -45.89
C GLY A 97 -17.78 -0.11 -46.51
N THR A 98 -16.61 -0.38 -45.94
CA THR A 98 -15.62 -1.32 -46.48
C THR A 98 -15.90 -2.77 -46.03
N ASN A 99 -17.08 -3.29 -46.36
CA ASN A 99 -17.47 -4.66 -46.03
C ASN A 99 -16.64 -5.68 -46.85
N ASN A 100 -15.50 -6.10 -46.30
CA ASN A 100 -14.75 -7.24 -46.82
C ASN A 100 -14.82 -8.35 -45.78
N GLU A 101 -15.50 -9.45 -46.11
CA GLU A 101 -15.64 -10.66 -45.28
C GLU A 101 -14.29 -11.33 -44.90
N SER A 102 -13.18 -10.86 -45.47
CA SER A 102 -11.82 -11.24 -45.06
C SER A 102 -11.36 -10.56 -43.74
N TYR A 103 -12.09 -9.57 -43.22
CA TYR A 103 -11.68 -8.69 -42.11
C TYR A 103 -12.44 -8.87 -40.79
N SER A 104 -13.01 -10.05 -40.53
CA SER A 104 -13.45 -10.33 -39.16
C SER A 104 -12.23 -10.23 -38.21
N ILE A 105 -12.27 -9.36 -37.20
CA ILE A 105 -11.30 -9.25 -36.07
C ILE A 105 -10.85 -10.66 -35.61
N TYR A 106 -11.83 -11.56 -35.61
CA TYR A 106 -11.83 -12.98 -35.34
C TYR A 106 -10.71 -13.81 -36.04
N ARG A 107 -10.44 -13.59 -37.33
CA ARG A 107 -9.37 -14.32 -38.05
C ARG A 107 -7.96 -13.90 -37.62
N LYS A 108 -7.79 -12.64 -37.20
CA LYS A 108 -6.49 -12.09 -36.78
C LYS A 108 -6.19 -12.36 -35.31
N LEU A 109 -7.19 -12.34 -34.43
CA LEU A 109 -7.05 -12.80 -33.04
C LEU A 109 -6.58 -14.25 -32.99
N ARG A 110 -7.15 -15.13 -33.83
CA ARG A 110 -6.71 -16.53 -33.99
C ARG A 110 -5.25 -16.68 -34.47
N ASN A 111 -4.77 -15.78 -35.33
CA ASN A 111 -3.38 -15.81 -35.81
C ASN A 111 -2.37 -15.30 -34.77
N ASN A 112 -2.78 -14.36 -33.91
CA ASN A 112 -1.96 -13.87 -32.80
C ASN A 112 -1.84 -14.88 -31.64
N THR A 113 -2.75 -15.85 -31.56
CA THR A 113 -2.76 -16.89 -30.51
C THR A 113 -2.17 -18.23 -30.96
N ARG A 114 -1.92 -18.42 -32.26
CA ARG A 114 -1.36 -19.66 -32.85
C ARG A 114 0.00 -20.12 -32.30
N ASN A 115 0.79 -19.22 -31.70
CA ASN A 115 2.12 -19.54 -31.14
C ASN A 115 2.11 -19.70 -29.60
N LEU A 116 0.93 -19.70 -28.96
CA LEU A 116 0.81 -19.85 -27.51
C LEU A 116 0.51 -21.31 -27.15
N SER A 117 1.30 -21.88 -26.24
CA SER A 117 1.30 -23.31 -25.90
C SER A 117 0.30 -23.73 -24.81
N SER A 118 -0.47 -22.79 -24.23
CA SER A 118 -1.40 -23.06 -23.13
C SER A 118 -2.64 -22.17 -23.20
N GLU A 119 -3.81 -22.75 -22.95
CA GLU A 119 -5.13 -22.08 -22.96
C GLU A 119 -5.17 -20.85 -22.03
N ASP A 120 -4.51 -20.92 -20.87
CA ASP A 120 -4.42 -19.80 -19.91
C ASP A 120 -3.71 -18.55 -20.47
N LYS A 121 -2.71 -18.73 -21.34
CA LYS A 121 -2.01 -17.61 -21.97
C LYS A 121 -2.88 -16.92 -23.01
N VAL A 122 -3.76 -17.67 -23.66
CA VAL A 122 -4.74 -17.18 -24.62
C VAL A 122 -5.84 -16.39 -23.88
N ILE A 123 -6.39 -16.96 -22.80
CA ILE A 123 -7.39 -16.28 -21.95
C ILE A 123 -6.83 -15.00 -21.32
N LYS A 124 -5.60 -15.02 -20.80
CA LYS A 124 -4.96 -13.83 -20.21
C LYS A 124 -4.82 -12.68 -21.20
N LYS A 125 -4.52 -12.98 -22.46
CA LYS A 125 -4.40 -11.97 -23.52
C LYS A 125 -5.77 -11.41 -23.95
N TYR A 126 -6.82 -12.24 -23.93
CA TYR A 126 -8.20 -11.75 -24.12
C TYR A 126 -8.66 -10.86 -22.97
N ILE A 127 -8.28 -11.17 -21.72
CA ILE A 127 -8.54 -10.30 -20.57
C ILE A 127 -7.82 -8.95 -20.72
N GLU A 128 -6.58 -8.92 -21.23
CA GLU A 128 -5.87 -7.66 -21.49
C GLU A 128 -6.55 -6.79 -22.56
N ILE A 129 -7.06 -7.41 -23.63
CA ILE A 129 -7.86 -6.70 -24.65
C ILE A 129 -9.16 -6.18 -24.02
N LEU A 130 -9.85 -7.02 -23.24
CA LEU A 130 -11.05 -6.60 -22.52
C LEU A 130 -10.76 -5.48 -21.53
N LYS A 131 -9.59 -5.42 -20.90
CA LYS A 131 -9.23 -4.33 -19.98
C LYS A 131 -9.23 -2.97 -20.66
N GLN A 132 -8.78 -2.92 -21.91
CA GLN A 132 -8.67 -1.70 -22.70
C GLN A 132 -10.02 -1.29 -23.34
N GLU A 133 -10.97 -2.22 -23.46
CA GLU A 133 -12.26 -1.95 -24.11
C GLU A 133 -13.28 -1.31 -23.16
N ALA A 134 -13.76 -0.11 -23.48
CA ALA A 134 -14.74 0.62 -22.66
C ALA A 134 -16.20 0.24 -22.99
N ASP A 135 -16.48 -0.24 -24.21
CA ASP A 135 -17.85 -0.60 -24.62
C ASP A 135 -18.19 -2.05 -24.27
N ILE A 136 -19.32 -2.19 -23.57
CA ILE A 136 -19.90 -3.44 -23.13
C ILE A 136 -20.40 -4.30 -24.30
N LYS A 137 -20.84 -3.67 -25.40
CA LYS A 137 -21.28 -4.37 -26.62
C LYS A 137 -20.09 -5.03 -27.33
N ASN A 138 -18.94 -4.36 -27.34
CA ASN A 138 -17.70 -4.89 -27.89
C ASN A 138 -17.14 -6.02 -27.00
N SER A 139 -17.26 -5.87 -25.69
CA SER A 139 -16.92 -6.92 -24.71
C SER A 139 -17.78 -8.18 -24.91
N ALA A 140 -19.09 -8.03 -25.15
CA ALA A 140 -20.00 -9.14 -25.44
C ALA A 140 -19.70 -9.84 -26.78
N LYS A 141 -19.37 -9.08 -27.83
CA LYS A 141 -18.94 -9.64 -29.14
C LYS A 141 -17.66 -10.47 -29.03
N LEU A 142 -16.68 -10.00 -28.24
CA LEU A 142 -15.44 -10.72 -28.03
C LEU A 142 -15.66 -12.04 -27.27
N LEU A 143 -16.53 -12.03 -26.26
CA LEU A 143 -16.90 -13.24 -25.54
C LEU A 143 -17.53 -14.28 -26.48
N LYS A 144 -18.49 -13.87 -27.30
CA LYS A 144 -19.10 -14.74 -28.32
C LYS A 144 -18.05 -15.38 -29.24
N PHE A 145 -17.03 -14.63 -29.65
CA PHE A 145 -15.94 -15.15 -30.49
C PHE A 145 -15.01 -16.14 -29.78
N ILE A 146 -14.68 -15.91 -28.50
CA ILE A 146 -13.88 -16.85 -27.70
C ILE A 146 -14.56 -18.22 -27.70
N MET A 147 -15.88 -18.22 -27.56
CA MET A 147 -16.71 -19.42 -27.57
C MET A 147 -16.78 -20.10 -28.95
N GLU A 148 -16.94 -19.32 -30.02
CA GLU A 148 -16.90 -19.82 -31.41
C GLU A 148 -15.52 -20.43 -31.77
N SER A 149 -14.49 -20.13 -30.98
CA SER A 149 -13.14 -20.68 -31.12
C SER A 149 -12.90 -21.99 -30.37
N GLN A 150 -13.95 -22.65 -29.85
CA GLN A 150 -13.90 -23.89 -29.05
C GLN A 150 -13.13 -23.77 -27.71
N LEU A 151 -13.00 -22.55 -27.18
CA LEU A 151 -12.44 -22.31 -25.83
C LEU A 151 -13.60 -22.08 -24.86
N GLU A 152 -13.67 -22.85 -23.76
CA GLU A 152 -14.62 -22.56 -22.69
C GLU A 152 -14.16 -21.32 -21.91
N PRO A 153 -14.98 -20.26 -21.81
CA PRO A 153 -14.64 -19.09 -21.00
C PRO A 153 -14.65 -19.47 -19.51
N ASN A 154 -13.52 -19.29 -18.84
CA ASN A 154 -13.44 -19.54 -17.39
C ASN A 154 -14.23 -18.49 -16.58
N GLU A 155 -14.58 -18.84 -15.33
CA GLU A 155 -15.38 -17.97 -14.45
C GLU A 155 -14.75 -16.57 -14.28
N ASN A 156 -13.42 -16.47 -14.27
CA ASN A 156 -12.70 -15.20 -14.15
C ASN A 156 -12.95 -14.25 -15.33
N LEU A 157 -13.07 -14.78 -16.56
CA LEU A 157 -13.37 -13.98 -17.75
C LEU A 157 -14.82 -13.49 -17.72
N ILE A 158 -15.76 -14.35 -17.33
CA ILE A 158 -17.18 -14.01 -17.19
C ILE A 158 -17.35 -12.96 -16.08
N TYR A 159 -16.70 -13.16 -14.94
CA TYR A 159 -16.67 -12.22 -13.82
C TYR A 159 -16.15 -10.85 -14.23
N TYR A 160 -15.05 -10.80 -15.00
CA TYR A 160 -14.47 -9.55 -15.46
C TYR A 160 -15.43 -8.73 -16.33
N ILE A 161 -16.18 -9.39 -17.22
CA ILE A 161 -17.14 -8.73 -18.10
C ILE A 161 -18.38 -8.25 -17.33
N LEU A 162 -18.88 -9.04 -16.38
CA LEU A 162 -20.01 -8.65 -15.55
C LEU A 162 -19.68 -7.46 -14.64
N ASN A 163 -18.47 -7.39 -14.09
CA ASN A 163 -18.02 -6.23 -13.30
C ASN A 163 -17.88 -4.93 -14.10
N LYS A 164 -17.83 -5.00 -15.44
CA LYS A 164 -17.87 -3.79 -16.29
C LYS A 164 -19.27 -3.24 -16.49
N ALA A 165 -20.32 -3.94 -16.06
CA ALA A 165 -21.68 -3.44 -16.14
C ALA A 165 -21.87 -2.29 -15.15
N THR A 166 -21.75 -1.06 -15.64
CA THR A 166 -21.89 0.16 -14.82
C THR A 166 -23.33 0.41 -14.34
N ASN A 167 -24.32 -0.30 -14.87
CA ASN A 167 -25.73 -0.22 -14.50
C ASN A 167 -26.49 -1.51 -14.85
N PHE A 168 -27.71 -1.63 -14.30
CA PHE A 168 -28.53 -2.83 -14.41
C PHE A 168 -28.94 -3.18 -15.86
N GLU A 169 -29.26 -2.19 -16.69
CA GLU A 169 -29.65 -2.43 -18.09
C GLU A 169 -28.49 -3.04 -18.91
N LYS A 170 -27.24 -2.59 -18.67
CA LYS A 170 -26.04 -3.18 -19.28
C LYS A 170 -25.76 -4.59 -18.76
N LEU A 171 -26.05 -4.85 -17.48
CA LEU A 171 -25.93 -6.18 -16.88
C LEU A 171 -26.91 -7.17 -17.53
N LEU A 172 -28.18 -6.76 -17.67
CA LEU A 172 -29.22 -7.56 -18.32
C LEU A 172 -28.88 -7.85 -19.79
N PHE A 173 -28.28 -6.89 -20.49
CA PHE A 173 -27.77 -7.08 -21.85
C PHE A 173 -26.69 -8.17 -21.93
N ILE A 174 -25.68 -8.16 -21.05
CA ILE A 174 -24.63 -9.19 -21.03
C ILE A 174 -25.22 -10.57 -20.73
N LEU A 175 -26.11 -10.66 -19.74
CA LEU A 175 -26.75 -11.92 -19.36
C LEU A 175 -27.53 -12.52 -20.53
N ASN A 176 -28.22 -11.68 -21.30
CA ASN A 176 -28.95 -12.11 -22.51
C ASN A 176 -28.01 -12.70 -23.56
N GLU A 177 -26.85 -12.09 -23.79
CA GLU A 177 -25.87 -12.60 -24.76
C GLU A 177 -25.17 -13.88 -24.29
N LEU A 178 -24.90 -14.03 -22.98
CA LEU A 178 -24.34 -15.25 -22.39
C LEU A 178 -25.28 -16.46 -22.56
N ILE A 179 -26.57 -16.26 -22.28
CA ILE A 179 -27.59 -17.33 -22.38
C ILE A 179 -27.90 -17.69 -23.84
N LYS A 180 -28.02 -16.70 -24.73
CA LYS A 180 -28.15 -16.96 -26.19
C LYS A 180 -27.02 -17.82 -26.73
N SER A 181 -25.84 -17.72 -26.11
CA SER A 181 -24.64 -18.45 -26.49
C SER A 181 -24.48 -19.78 -25.72
N GLN A 182 -25.49 -20.22 -24.96
CA GLN A 182 -25.55 -21.49 -24.22
C GLN A 182 -24.48 -21.68 -23.13
N ILE A 183 -23.94 -20.59 -22.54
CA ILE A 183 -23.03 -20.70 -21.38
C ILE A 183 -23.82 -20.93 -20.10
N ASN A 184 -23.38 -21.90 -19.31
CA ASN A 184 -23.90 -22.11 -17.97
C ASN A 184 -23.27 -21.09 -16.99
N ILE A 185 -24.11 -20.31 -16.32
CA ILE A 185 -23.67 -19.31 -15.35
C ILE A 185 -23.68 -19.97 -13.97
N SER A 186 -22.56 -19.96 -13.26
CA SER A 186 -22.47 -20.61 -11.94
C SER A 186 -23.24 -19.84 -10.86
N GLN A 187 -23.60 -20.55 -9.79
CA GLN A 187 -24.37 -20.02 -8.66
C GLN A 187 -23.70 -18.81 -7.99
N ASN A 188 -22.35 -18.79 -7.96
CA ASN A 188 -21.55 -17.69 -7.42
C ASN A 188 -21.74 -16.37 -8.20
N ILE A 189 -21.89 -16.47 -9.52
CA ILE A 189 -22.11 -15.30 -10.38
C ILE A 189 -23.53 -14.74 -10.16
N TYR A 190 -24.53 -15.61 -9.97
CA TYR A 190 -25.89 -15.17 -9.60
C TYR A 190 -25.95 -14.44 -8.25
N TYR A 191 -25.18 -14.90 -7.24
CA TYR A 191 -25.10 -14.22 -5.95
C TYR A 191 -24.47 -12.82 -6.03
N GLN A 192 -23.53 -12.59 -6.94
CA GLN A 192 -22.94 -11.27 -7.14
C GLN A 192 -23.86 -10.33 -7.91
N ILE A 193 -24.65 -10.86 -8.85
CA ILE A 193 -25.69 -10.09 -9.55
C ILE A 193 -26.72 -9.55 -8.55
N ARG A 194 -27.09 -10.33 -7.51
CA ARG A 194 -27.97 -9.89 -6.42
C ARG A 194 -27.46 -8.61 -5.75
N ASP A 195 -26.16 -8.51 -5.49
CA ASP A 195 -25.56 -7.37 -4.78
C ASP A 195 -25.54 -6.09 -5.64
N THR A 196 -25.88 -6.19 -6.94
CA THR A 196 -26.00 -5.04 -7.86
C THR A 196 -27.43 -4.53 -8.06
N ILE A 197 -28.46 -5.25 -7.59
CA ILE A 197 -29.88 -4.89 -7.73
C ILE A 197 -30.20 -3.81 -6.69
N ARG A 198 -30.76 -2.67 -7.15
CA ARG A 198 -31.00 -1.50 -6.28
C ARG A 198 -32.46 -1.20 -6.02
N ASP A 199 -33.37 -1.77 -6.80
CA ASP A 199 -34.80 -1.50 -6.72
C ASP A 199 -35.64 -2.69 -7.22
N GLU A 200 -36.95 -2.62 -6.96
CA GLU A 200 -37.92 -3.67 -7.25
C GLU A 200 -38.16 -3.86 -8.76
N GLU A 201 -38.08 -2.79 -9.56
CA GLU A 201 -38.24 -2.85 -11.03
C GLU A 201 -37.11 -3.66 -11.68
N GLN A 202 -35.89 -3.49 -11.21
CA GLN A 202 -34.72 -4.28 -11.64
C GLN A 202 -34.88 -5.76 -11.28
N LEU A 203 -35.39 -6.07 -10.08
CA LEU A 203 -35.63 -7.44 -9.66
C LEU A 203 -36.70 -8.12 -10.52
N GLU A 204 -37.80 -7.43 -10.80
CA GLU A 204 -38.87 -7.93 -11.68
C GLU A 204 -38.35 -8.24 -13.09
N LYS A 205 -37.55 -7.33 -13.67
CA LYS A 205 -36.92 -7.54 -14.99
C LYS A 205 -35.96 -8.74 -15.00
N LEU A 206 -35.22 -8.99 -13.92
CA LEU A 206 -34.33 -10.15 -13.82
C LEU A 206 -35.10 -11.47 -13.71
N VAL A 207 -36.20 -11.47 -12.95
CA VAL A 207 -37.08 -12.63 -12.80
C VAL A 207 -37.82 -12.93 -14.11
N GLU A 208 -38.32 -11.91 -14.80
CA GLU A 208 -38.93 -12.04 -16.13
C GLU A 208 -37.92 -12.58 -17.15
N PHE A 209 -36.69 -12.07 -17.12
CA PHE A 209 -35.57 -12.56 -17.94
C PHE A 209 -35.28 -14.05 -17.67
N GLN A 210 -35.26 -14.50 -16.42
CA GLN A 210 -35.02 -15.90 -16.09
C GLN A 210 -36.15 -16.84 -16.56
N ASN A 211 -37.41 -16.43 -16.35
CA ASN A 211 -38.60 -17.21 -16.74
C ASN A 211 -38.67 -17.44 -18.26
N LYS A 212 -38.08 -16.54 -19.05
CA LYS A 212 -38.05 -16.62 -20.51
C LYS A 212 -37.05 -17.64 -21.07
N TYR A 213 -36.01 -18.04 -20.31
CA TYR A 213 -34.87 -18.77 -20.88
C TYR A 213 -34.39 -20.01 -20.10
N SER A 214 -35.01 -20.42 -18.99
CA SER A 214 -34.55 -21.57 -18.21
C SER A 214 -35.36 -22.86 -18.45
N LYS A 215 -34.65 -23.97 -18.74
CA LYS A 215 -35.15 -25.35 -18.63
C LYS A 215 -34.90 -25.84 -17.21
N GLU A 216 -35.99 -26.11 -16.49
CA GLU A 216 -36.24 -26.91 -15.27
C GLU A 216 -35.21 -26.99 -14.10
N GLU A 217 -33.89 -26.96 -14.31
CA GLU A 217 -32.91 -27.10 -13.22
C GLU A 217 -32.48 -25.76 -12.57
N HIS A 218 -32.72 -24.62 -13.23
CA HIS A 218 -32.40 -23.28 -12.70
C HIS A 218 -33.55 -22.62 -11.91
N LEU A 219 -34.74 -23.25 -11.87
CA LEU A 219 -35.94 -22.70 -11.22
C LEU A 219 -35.89 -22.76 -9.68
N MET A 220 -35.08 -23.66 -9.12
CA MET A 220 -35.07 -23.91 -7.66
C MET A 220 -34.41 -22.79 -6.85
N VAL A 221 -33.47 -22.06 -7.45
CA VAL A 221 -32.67 -21.04 -6.74
C VAL A 221 -33.42 -19.72 -6.64
N LEU A 222 -34.17 -19.29 -7.66
CA LEU A 222 -34.96 -18.03 -7.67
C LEU A 222 -36.45 -18.19 -7.35
N GLY A 223 -37.01 -19.40 -7.42
CA GLY A 223 -38.35 -19.68 -6.87
C GLY A 223 -38.43 -19.41 -5.35
N ASN A 224 -37.33 -19.65 -4.62
CA ASN A 224 -37.19 -19.24 -3.22
C ASN A 224 -37.03 -17.72 -3.09
N PHE A 225 -36.34 -17.05 -4.01
CA PHE A 225 -36.16 -15.58 -3.98
C PHE A 225 -37.45 -14.80 -4.28
N SER A 226 -38.28 -15.24 -5.24
CA SER A 226 -39.62 -14.64 -5.45
C SER A 226 -40.52 -14.83 -4.24
N ASN A 227 -40.39 -15.94 -3.50
CA ASN A 227 -41.20 -16.20 -2.32
C ASN A 227 -40.72 -15.40 -1.09
N ILE A 228 -39.42 -15.11 -1.00
CA ILE A 228 -38.84 -14.27 0.06
C ILE A 228 -39.13 -12.78 -0.18
N TYR A 229 -39.01 -12.28 -1.42
CA TYR A 229 -39.33 -10.89 -1.76
C TYR A 229 -40.84 -10.59 -1.79
N LYS A 230 -41.68 -11.54 -2.26
CA LYS A 230 -43.15 -11.38 -2.18
C LYS A 230 -43.67 -11.44 -0.74
N LYS A 231 -43.00 -12.16 0.17
CA LYS A 231 -43.39 -12.18 1.59
C LYS A 231 -42.96 -10.94 2.36
N SER A 232 -41.86 -10.28 1.99
CA SER A 232 -41.31 -9.18 2.79
C SER A 232 -41.87 -7.79 2.47
N ASN A 233 -42.36 -7.50 1.25
CA ASN A 233 -42.76 -6.12 0.90
C ASN A 233 -44.13 -5.93 0.21
N LEU A 234 -44.81 -6.98 -0.31
CA LEU A 234 -46.03 -6.79 -1.12
C LEU A 234 -47.37 -6.89 -0.36
N LEU A 235 -47.41 -7.45 0.86
CA LEU A 235 -48.64 -7.47 1.68
C LEU A 235 -48.83 -6.21 2.54
N ASP A 236 -47.81 -5.35 2.60
CA ASP A 236 -47.63 -4.43 3.72
C ASP A 236 -48.17 -3.01 3.48
N ILE A 237 -48.75 -2.70 2.31
CA ILE A 237 -49.26 -1.34 2.04
C ILE A 237 -50.79 -1.29 1.99
N ARG A 238 -51.47 -2.35 1.51
CA ARG A 238 -52.95 -2.38 1.44
C ARG A 238 -53.63 -2.83 2.74
N ASN A 239 -53.02 -3.75 3.50
CA ASN A 239 -53.62 -4.26 4.75
C ASN A 239 -53.32 -3.37 5.98
N ARG A 240 -52.34 -2.46 5.91
CA ARG A 240 -51.95 -1.60 7.03
C ARG A 240 -53.05 -0.63 7.47
N GLU A 241 -53.85 -0.10 6.54
CA GLU A 241 -54.90 0.88 6.87
C GLU A 241 -56.15 0.24 7.51
N GLU A 242 -56.51 -1.00 7.14
CA GLU A 242 -57.64 -1.75 7.74
C GLU A 242 -57.31 -2.36 9.11
N ILE A 243 -56.08 -2.83 9.32
CA ILE A 243 -55.64 -3.42 10.60
C ILE A 243 -55.45 -2.35 11.68
N GLN A 244 -54.93 -1.17 11.30
CA GLN A 244 -54.63 -0.07 12.23
C GLN A 244 -55.89 0.53 12.88
N THR A 245 -57.05 0.45 12.21
CA THR A 245 -58.32 1.04 12.69
C THR A 245 -59.17 0.09 13.54
N ASN A 246 -59.06 -1.24 13.35
CA ASN A 246 -59.97 -2.20 14.01
C ASN A 246 -59.36 -2.96 15.21
N VAL A 247 -58.04 -3.05 15.35
CA VAL A 247 -57.43 -3.99 16.31
C VAL A 247 -57.20 -3.39 17.70
N LYS A 248 -57.00 -2.07 17.80
CA LYS A 248 -56.55 -1.38 19.01
C LYS A 248 -57.50 -1.49 20.22
N ASP A 249 -58.81 -1.59 19.97
CA ASP A 249 -59.88 -1.64 20.99
C ASP A 249 -60.82 -2.86 20.83
N SER A 250 -60.33 -3.93 20.16
CA SER A 250 -61.13 -5.13 19.85
C SER A 250 -61.02 -6.25 20.91
N SER A 251 -61.97 -7.18 20.93
CA SER A 251 -61.97 -8.34 21.85
C SER A 251 -60.77 -9.26 21.63
N GLU A 252 -60.36 -10.01 22.67
CA GLU A 252 -59.24 -10.97 22.59
C GLU A 252 -59.39 -11.97 21.41
N GLU A 253 -60.63 -12.37 21.10
CA GLU A 253 -60.91 -13.27 19.97
C GLU A 253 -60.67 -12.61 18.60
N ALA A 254 -60.96 -11.32 18.46
CA ALA A 254 -60.66 -10.54 17.26
C ALA A 254 -59.15 -10.29 17.12
N GLN A 255 -58.46 -10.05 18.23
CA GLN A 255 -57.00 -9.93 18.30
C GLN A 255 -56.31 -11.24 17.90
N LEU A 256 -56.76 -12.39 18.42
CA LEU A 256 -56.27 -13.72 18.04
C LEU A 256 -56.48 -14.01 16.56
N LYS A 257 -57.64 -13.63 16.00
CA LYS A 257 -57.91 -13.78 14.57
C LYS A 257 -56.98 -12.91 13.72
N ALA A 258 -56.79 -11.64 14.10
CA ALA A 258 -55.89 -10.73 13.40
C ALA A 258 -54.44 -11.26 13.38
N VAL A 259 -53.96 -11.76 14.51
CA VAL A 259 -52.61 -12.33 14.65
C VAL A 259 -52.44 -13.65 13.88
N ARG A 260 -53.50 -14.46 13.71
CA ARG A 260 -53.48 -15.66 12.86
C ARG A 260 -53.43 -15.34 11.36
N GLU A 261 -54.04 -14.23 10.96
CA GLU A 261 -54.06 -13.79 9.57
C GLU A 261 -52.79 -13.01 9.20
N ASN A 262 -52.21 -12.27 10.15
CA ASN A 262 -50.93 -11.58 10.04
C ASN A 262 -50.26 -11.50 11.43
N GLU A 263 -49.17 -12.23 11.61
CA GLU A 263 -48.42 -12.27 12.88
C GLU A 263 -47.91 -10.89 13.35
N GLU A 264 -47.67 -9.95 12.41
CA GLU A 264 -47.19 -8.60 12.70
C GLU A 264 -48.32 -7.67 13.19
N ALA A 265 -49.58 -8.11 13.10
CA ALA A 265 -50.72 -7.36 13.64
C ALA A 265 -50.56 -7.09 15.14
N ILE A 266 -49.77 -7.91 15.85
CA ILE A 266 -49.46 -7.72 17.27
C ILE A 266 -48.81 -6.37 17.58
N LYS A 267 -48.07 -5.78 16.62
CA LYS A 267 -47.48 -4.43 16.72
C LYS A 267 -48.51 -3.34 17.03
N TYR A 268 -49.76 -3.55 16.64
CA TYR A 268 -50.85 -2.59 16.79
C TYR A 268 -51.74 -2.87 18.02
N ILE A 269 -51.48 -3.95 18.75
CA ILE A 269 -52.21 -4.33 19.96
C ILE A 269 -51.49 -3.73 21.17
N LYS A 270 -52.19 -2.88 21.92
CA LYS A 270 -51.66 -2.35 23.18
C LYS A 270 -51.87 -3.40 24.28
N GLU A 271 -50.81 -3.80 24.97
CA GLU A 271 -50.84 -4.77 26.08
C GLU A 271 -51.52 -6.11 25.71
N PRO A 272 -51.03 -6.85 24.69
CA PRO A 272 -51.64 -8.11 24.25
C PRO A 272 -51.63 -9.17 25.36
N SER A 273 -52.71 -9.95 25.47
CA SER A 273 -52.79 -11.06 26.43
C SER A 273 -51.73 -12.14 26.12
N ILE A 274 -51.42 -12.97 27.10
CA ILE A 274 -50.51 -14.12 26.93
C ILE A 274 -50.93 -15.02 25.76
N ASN A 275 -52.23 -15.23 25.55
CA ASN A 275 -52.74 -16.06 24.44
C ASN A 275 -52.46 -15.41 23.08
N VAL A 276 -52.69 -14.10 22.97
CA VAL A 276 -52.42 -13.33 21.73
C VAL A 276 -50.92 -13.31 21.43
N GLN A 277 -50.08 -13.12 22.45
CA GLN A 277 -48.63 -13.20 22.31
C GLN A 277 -48.16 -14.60 21.89
N LEU A 278 -48.64 -15.65 22.55
CA LEU A 278 -48.33 -17.04 22.21
C LEU A 278 -48.75 -17.40 20.78
N GLU A 279 -49.93 -16.97 20.36
CA GLU A 279 -50.42 -17.23 19.00
C GLU A 279 -49.52 -16.54 17.96
N SER A 280 -49.06 -15.32 18.21
CA SER A 280 -48.16 -14.60 17.30
C SER A 280 -46.83 -15.34 17.11
N VAL A 281 -46.18 -15.73 18.21
CA VAL A 281 -44.86 -16.38 18.14
C VAL A 281 -44.92 -17.84 17.67
N LYS A 282 -46.09 -18.50 17.76
CA LYS A 282 -46.34 -19.85 17.21
C LYS A 282 -46.29 -19.89 15.69
N HIS A 283 -46.77 -18.85 15.02
CA HIS A 283 -46.77 -18.78 13.56
C HIS A 283 -45.48 -18.19 13.01
N ASN A 284 -44.83 -17.27 13.73
CA ASN A 284 -43.56 -16.68 13.33
C ASN A 284 -42.74 -16.19 14.53
N LEU A 285 -41.59 -16.83 14.77
CA LEU A 285 -40.68 -16.46 15.87
C LEU A 285 -40.17 -15.01 15.79
N ILE A 286 -40.11 -14.42 14.61
CA ILE A 286 -39.61 -13.05 14.40
C ILE A 286 -40.59 -12.02 14.98
N SER A 287 -41.88 -12.36 15.12
CA SER A 287 -42.90 -11.44 15.63
C SER A 287 -42.67 -11.01 17.08
N ILE A 288 -41.84 -11.75 17.85
CA ILE A 288 -41.44 -11.37 19.21
C ILE A 288 -40.82 -9.98 19.28
N LYS A 289 -40.25 -9.46 18.17
CA LYS A 289 -39.70 -8.10 18.09
C LYS A 289 -40.75 -7.00 18.23
N TYR A 290 -42.02 -7.34 18.05
CA TYR A 290 -43.16 -6.42 18.16
C TYR A 290 -43.91 -6.55 19.49
N ILE A 291 -43.44 -7.41 20.40
CA ILE A 291 -44.06 -7.63 21.71
C ILE A 291 -43.28 -6.85 22.76
N ASP A 292 -43.89 -5.77 23.24
CA ASP A 292 -43.38 -5.03 24.39
C ASP A 292 -43.66 -5.86 25.67
N ASN A 293 -42.60 -6.32 26.34
CA ASN A 293 -42.62 -7.17 27.55
C ASN A 293 -43.32 -8.54 27.38
N PRO A 294 -42.67 -9.51 26.70
CA PRO A 294 -43.23 -10.85 26.53
C PRO A 294 -43.39 -11.59 27.86
N PHE A 295 -44.48 -12.34 28.02
CA PHE A 295 -44.67 -13.22 29.19
C PHE A 295 -43.59 -14.33 29.22
N PRO A 296 -43.18 -14.83 30.41
CA PRO A 296 -42.19 -15.91 30.51
C PRO A 296 -42.52 -17.16 29.69
N GLU A 297 -43.80 -17.51 29.57
CA GLU A 297 -44.29 -18.62 28.75
C GLU A 297 -44.10 -18.37 27.26
N VAL A 298 -44.21 -17.12 26.81
CA VAL A 298 -43.95 -16.70 25.41
C VAL A 298 -42.46 -16.79 25.11
N GLU A 299 -41.61 -16.30 26.02
CA GLU A 299 -40.16 -16.46 25.87
C GLU A 299 -39.75 -17.94 25.89
N GLN A 300 -40.36 -18.76 26.74
CA GLN A 300 -40.12 -20.19 26.80
C GLN A 300 -40.58 -20.90 25.52
N GLU A 301 -41.70 -20.48 24.92
CA GLU A 301 -42.18 -21.01 23.64
C GLU A 301 -41.23 -20.65 22.50
N VAL A 302 -40.70 -19.42 22.45
CA VAL A 302 -39.67 -19.04 21.47
C VAL A 302 -38.39 -19.85 21.67
N ARG A 303 -37.95 -20.03 22.92
CA ARG A 303 -36.81 -20.92 23.23
C ARG A 303 -37.09 -22.36 22.79
N ASN A 304 -38.29 -22.87 23.06
CA ASN A 304 -38.69 -24.20 22.67
C ASN A 304 -38.73 -24.33 21.15
N GLN A 305 -39.27 -23.40 20.38
CA GLN A 305 -39.25 -23.53 18.92
C GLN A 305 -37.85 -23.36 18.32
N LEU A 306 -36.96 -22.63 18.98
CA LEU A 306 -35.54 -22.57 18.65
C LEU A 306 -34.77 -23.85 19.05
N MET A 307 -35.23 -24.62 20.06
CA MET A 307 -34.51 -25.75 20.68
C MET A 307 -35.17 -27.15 20.66
N ASN A 308 -36.49 -27.26 20.46
CA ASN A 308 -37.33 -28.46 20.39
C ASN A 308 -38.03 -28.42 19.01
N VAL A 309 -37.73 -29.24 18.00
CA VAL A 309 -37.86 -30.71 17.98
C VAL A 309 -36.84 -31.34 17.00
N ASN A 310 -35.62 -30.83 16.91
CA ASN A 310 -34.61 -31.53 16.14
C ASN A 310 -33.24 -31.34 16.79
N PRO A 311 -32.54 -32.41 17.21
CA PRO A 311 -31.10 -32.37 17.45
C PRO A 311 -30.27 -31.90 16.24
N TYR A 312 -30.95 -31.59 15.12
CA TYR A 312 -30.44 -31.02 13.87
C TYR A 312 -31.34 -29.89 13.34
N LEU A 313 -31.69 -28.85 14.12
CA LEU A 313 -31.84 -27.56 13.45
C LEU A 313 -30.42 -27.24 12.96
N SER A 314 -30.23 -27.31 11.65
CA SER A 314 -28.91 -27.12 11.07
C SER A 314 -28.40 -25.74 11.50
N VAL A 315 -27.09 -25.61 11.69
CA VAL A 315 -26.48 -24.30 11.95
C VAL A 315 -26.94 -23.28 10.89
N GLN A 316 -27.22 -23.75 9.67
CA GLN A 316 -27.77 -23.00 8.56
C GLN A 316 -29.18 -22.42 8.82
N GLU A 317 -30.11 -23.18 9.39
CA GLU A 317 -31.47 -22.68 9.71
C GLU A 317 -31.44 -21.68 10.87
N GLN A 318 -30.62 -21.93 11.90
CA GLN A 318 -30.42 -20.98 12.99
C GLN A 318 -29.76 -19.69 12.47
N LEU A 319 -28.78 -19.81 11.57
CA LEU A 319 -28.16 -18.67 10.88
C LEU A 319 -29.16 -17.88 10.05
N GLU A 320 -30.09 -18.53 9.35
CA GLU A 320 -31.12 -17.85 8.56
C GLU A 320 -32.09 -17.04 9.44
N LEU A 321 -32.47 -17.59 10.60
CA LEU A 321 -33.28 -16.87 11.58
C LEU A 321 -32.53 -15.67 12.18
N ILE A 322 -31.25 -15.83 12.52
CA ILE A 322 -30.41 -14.72 13.00
C ILE A 322 -30.18 -13.66 11.91
N ARG A 323 -30.02 -14.05 10.63
CA ARG A 323 -29.94 -13.12 9.49
C ARG A 323 -31.17 -12.25 9.35
N ASN A 324 -32.35 -12.82 9.63
CA ASN A 324 -33.61 -12.08 9.57
C ASN A 324 -33.85 -11.24 10.82
N ASN A 325 -33.43 -11.71 12.00
CA ASN A 325 -33.52 -10.97 13.24
C ASN A 325 -32.46 -11.40 14.27
N SER A 326 -31.38 -10.63 14.35
CA SER A 326 -30.26 -10.90 15.25
C SER A 326 -30.62 -10.87 16.74
N ILE A 327 -31.72 -10.22 17.16
CA ILE A 327 -32.16 -10.20 18.58
C ILE A 327 -32.48 -11.60 19.12
N LEU A 328 -32.81 -12.56 18.24
CA LEU A 328 -33.18 -13.91 18.60
C LEU A 328 -32.04 -14.67 19.30
N ILE A 329 -30.79 -14.20 19.16
CA ILE A 329 -29.64 -14.76 19.89
C ILE A 329 -29.84 -14.77 21.41
N LYS A 330 -30.62 -13.82 21.97
CA LYS A 330 -31.02 -13.79 23.41
C LYS A 330 -31.67 -15.11 23.86
N TYR A 331 -32.32 -15.82 22.95
CA TYR A 331 -33.07 -17.04 23.22
C TYR A 331 -32.28 -18.31 22.88
N ILE A 332 -31.10 -18.21 22.25
CA ILE A 332 -30.25 -19.37 21.92
C ILE A 332 -29.30 -19.67 23.07
N THR A 333 -29.40 -20.86 23.66
CA THR A 333 -28.46 -21.31 24.67
C THR A 333 -27.18 -21.80 23.99
N LYS A 334 -26.03 -21.18 24.31
CA LYS A 334 -24.71 -21.49 23.71
C LYS A 334 -24.70 -21.41 22.18
N PRO A 335 -24.89 -20.21 21.59
CA PRO A 335 -24.84 -20.03 20.14
C PRO A 335 -23.51 -20.50 19.56
N SER A 336 -23.55 -21.16 18.40
CA SER A 336 -22.33 -21.55 17.68
C SER A 336 -21.55 -20.30 17.24
N GLU A 337 -20.26 -20.44 16.98
CA GLU A 337 -19.42 -19.32 16.55
C GLU A 337 -19.96 -18.61 15.30
N ALA A 338 -20.48 -19.36 14.31
CA ALA A 338 -21.09 -18.78 13.12
C ALA A 338 -22.33 -17.93 13.44
N ILE A 339 -23.17 -18.39 14.38
CA ILE A 339 -24.39 -17.69 14.83
C ILE A 339 -24.01 -16.43 15.60
N SER A 340 -23.02 -16.53 16.49
CA SER A 340 -22.49 -15.41 17.25
C SER A 340 -21.91 -14.34 16.32
N LEU A 341 -21.10 -14.74 15.32
CA LEU A 341 -20.55 -13.83 14.31
C LEU A 341 -21.64 -13.12 13.50
N GLU A 342 -22.64 -13.85 13.02
CA GLU A 342 -23.75 -13.27 12.24
C GLU A 342 -24.57 -12.27 13.08
N ALA A 343 -24.81 -12.57 14.36
CA ALA A 343 -25.54 -11.67 15.24
C ALA A 343 -24.76 -10.37 15.51
N VAL A 344 -23.47 -10.47 15.87
CA VAL A 344 -22.66 -9.28 16.17
C VAL A 344 -22.33 -8.44 14.93
N ARG A 345 -22.35 -9.05 13.73
CA ARG A 345 -22.27 -8.35 12.43
C ARG A 345 -23.43 -7.43 12.14
N GLN A 346 -24.61 -7.72 12.69
CA GLN A 346 -25.78 -6.86 12.52
C GLN A 346 -25.93 -5.86 13.68
N ASN A 347 -25.47 -6.25 14.87
CA ASN A 347 -25.47 -5.37 16.04
C ASN A 347 -24.43 -5.85 17.06
N GLY A 348 -23.29 -5.16 17.11
CA GLY A 348 -22.18 -5.46 18.02
C GLY A 348 -22.58 -5.55 19.50
N LEU A 349 -23.62 -4.83 19.95
CA LEU A 349 -24.07 -4.88 21.35
C LEU A 349 -24.72 -6.21 21.75
N LEU A 350 -25.03 -7.08 20.78
CA LEU A 350 -25.59 -8.41 21.04
C LEU A 350 -24.57 -9.39 21.61
N ILE A 351 -23.27 -9.04 21.62
CA ILE A 351 -22.22 -9.85 22.24
C ILE A 351 -22.51 -10.16 23.72
N LYS A 352 -23.30 -9.32 24.41
CA LYS A 352 -23.76 -9.56 25.79
C LYS A 352 -24.58 -10.83 25.99
N TYR A 353 -25.08 -11.44 24.91
CA TYR A 353 -25.81 -12.70 24.93
C TYR A 353 -24.94 -13.90 24.50
N VAL A 354 -23.65 -13.68 24.23
CA VAL A 354 -22.69 -14.72 23.87
C VAL A 354 -21.83 -15.01 25.07
N ASP A 355 -22.05 -16.17 25.70
CA ASP A 355 -21.18 -16.64 26.78
C ASP A 355 -19.81 -16.99 26.21
N THR A 356 -18.73 -16.43 26.78
CA THR A 356 -17.33 -16.70 26.38
C THR A 356 -17.06 -16.51 24.88
N PRO A 357 -17.22 -15.28 24.33
CA PRO A 357 -17.04 -15.04 22.89
C PRO A 357 -15.60 -15.29 22.44
N SER A 358 -15.42 -15.91 21.26
CA SER A 358 -14.09 -16.09 20.66
C SER A 358 -13.48 -14.74 20.27
N LEU A 359 -12.16 -14.71 20.06
CA LEU A 359 -11.46 -13.49 19.64
C LEU A 359 -12.08 -12.88 18.37
N ASP A 360 -12.45 -13.71 17.40
CA ASP A 360 -13.09 -13.26 16.16
C ASP A 360 -14.46 -12.62 16.41
N VAL A 361 -15.28 -13.21 17.29
CA VAL A 361 -16.57 -12.64 17.69
C VAL A 361 -16.39 -11.32 18.44
N GLN A 362 -15.40 -11.24 19.35
CA GLN A 362 -15.07 -10.01 20.07
C GLN A 362 -14.64 -8.87 19.14
N LEU A 363 -13.73 -9.17 18.20
CA LEU A 363 -13.26 -8.19 17.22
C LEU A 363 -14.39 -7.72 16.30
N GLU A 364 -15.23 -8.65 15.82
CA GLU A 364 -16.34 -8.31 14.93
C GLU A 364 -17.39 -7.44 15.64
N ALA A 365 -17.71 -7.76 16.89
CA ALA A 365 -18.63 -6.95 17.71
C ALA A 365 -18.13 -5.52 17.89
N VAL A 366 -16.84 -5.37 18.23
CA VAL A 366 -16.21 -4.05 18.42
C VAL A 366 -16.10 -3.27 17.11
N ARG A 367 -15.80 -3.94 15.99
CA ARG A 367 -15.79 -3.32 14.65
C ARG A 367 -17.14 -2.76 14.25
N HIS A 368 -18.21 -3.48 14.58
CA HIS A 368 -19.56 -3.00 14.33
C HIS A 368 -19.97 -1.88 15.29
N ASN A 369 -19.60 -1.98 16.57
CA ASN A 369 -19.86 -0.94 17.56
C ASN A 369 -18.77 -0.96 18.65
N SER A 370 -17.96 0.09 18.73
CA SER A 370 -16.86 0.21 19.70
C SER A 370 -17.33 0.11 21.14
N GLU A 371 -18.57 0.52 21.45
CA GLU A 371 -19.16 0.40 22.79
C GLU A 371 -19.49 -1.04 23.18
N ALA A 372 -19.46 -2.00 22.24
CA ALA A 372 -19.66 -3.42 22.53
C ALA A 372 -18.61 -3.97 23.52
N ILE A 373 -17.43 -3.34 23.58
CA ILE A 373 -16.37 -3.72 24.52
C ILE A 373 -16.81 -3.69 25.99
N GLN A 374 -17.82 -2.88 26.33
CA GLN A 374 -18.38 -2.82 27.70
C GLN A 374 -19.03 -4.14 28.14
N PHE A 375 -19.39 -5.01 27.19
CA PHE A 375 -20.03 -6.31 27.42
C PHE A 375 -19.06 -7.49 27.27
N ILE A 376 -17.77 -7.21 27.08
CA ILE A 376 -16.73 -8.24 26.96
C ILE A 376 -15.96 -8.29 28.29
N ASP A 377 -16.06 -9.42 28.98
CA ASP A 377 -15.28 -9.64 30.19
C ASP A 377 -13.81 -9.89 29.84
N ASN A 378 -12.91 -9.07 30.40
CA ASN A 378 -11.46 -9.14 30.16
C ASN A 378 -11.10 -9.19 28.66
N PRO A 379 -11.42 -8.14 27.88
CA PRO A 379 -11.19 -8.13 26.43
C PRO A 379 -9.71 -8.30 26.11
N ASP A 380 -9.41 -9.05 25.05
CA ASP A 380 -8.04 -9.19 24.55
C ASP A 380 -7.42 -7.82 24.21
N ILE A 381 -6.09 -7.72 24.27
CA ILE A 381 -5.40 -6.47 23.97
C ILE A 381 -5.69 -5.97 22.55
N ASP A 382 -5.85 -6.88 21.58
CA ASP A 382 -6.17 -6.51 20.20
C ASP A 382 -7.59 -5.95 20.09
N VAL A 383 -8.54 -6.50 20.87
CA VAL A 383 -9.92 -6.03 20.97
C VAL A 383 -9.99 -4.65 21.64
N GLN A 384 -9.20 -4.46 22.70
CA GLN A 384 -9.05 -3.15 23.36
C GLN A 384 -8.52 -2.08 22.41
N ILE A 385 -7.47 -2.40 21.65
CA ILE A 385 -6.86 -1.49 20.68
C ILE A 385 -7.83 -1.16 19.54
N GLU A 386 -8.54 -2.16 19.01
CA GLU A 386 -9.54 -1.94 17.96
C GLU A 386 -10.67 -1.02 18.43
N ALA A 387 -11.17 -1.20 19.66
CA ALA A 387 -12.24 -0.36 20.21
C ALA A 387 -11.82 1.12 20.31
N VAL A 388 -10.62 1.39 20.84
CA VAL A 388 -10.13 2.76 21.00
C VAL A 388 -9.67 3.40 19.69
N ARG A 389 -9.37 2.60 18.66
CA ARG A 389 -9.09 3.09 17.30
C ARG A 389 -10.34 3.62 16.61
N LEU A 390 -11.48 2.99 16.86
CA LEU A 390 -12.77 3.39 16.30
C LEU A 390 -13.37 4.59 17.05
N ASP A 391 -13.26 4.60 18.38
CA ASP A 391 -13.63 5.71 19.24
C ASP A 391 -12.68 5.80 20.43
N GLY A 392 -11.83 6.83 20.49
CA GLY A 392 -10.88 7.04 21.59
C GLY A 392 -11.57 7.09 22.97
N CYS A 393 -12.83 7.56 23.02
CA CYS A 393 -13.62 7.60 24.25
C CYS A 393 -14.14 6.22 24.70
N ALA A 394 -13.98 5.15 23.90
CA ALA A 394 -14.30 3.77 24.30
C ALA A 394 -13.40 3.25 25.44
N ILE A 395 -12.24 3.89 25.67
CA ILE A 395 -11.34 3.55 26.77
C ILE A 395 -12.01 3.61 28.15
N ARG A 396 -13.11 4.38 28.29
CA ARG A 396 -13.92 4.45 29.51
C ARG A 396 -14.54 3.13 29.94
N PHE A 397 -14.66 2.18 29.01
CA PHE A 397 -15.22 0.85 29.24
C PHE A 397 -14.14 -0.23 29.47
N ILE A 398 -12.85 0.13 29.37
CA ILE A 398 -11.74 -0.80 29.50
C ILE A 398 -11.17 -0.70 30.91
N ASN A 399 -11.23 -1.81 31.65
CA ASN A 399 -10.60 -1.89 32.97
C ASN A 399 -9.09 -2.06 32.81
N ASN A 400 -8.31 -1.20 33.48
CA ASN A 400 -6.84 -1.22 33.46
C ASN A 400 -6.23 -1.25 32.04
N PRO A 401 -6.53 -0.25 31.18
CA PRO A 401 -6.05 -0.24 29.80
C PRO A 401 -4.52 -0.21 29.77
N SER A 402 -3.93 -1.03 28.90
CA SER A 402 -2.47 -1.08 28.72
C SER A 402 -1.90 0.27 28.25
N LEU A 403 -0.59 0.46 28.36
CA LEU A 403 0.07 1.64 27.80
C LEU A 403 -0.26 1.85 26.31
N ILE A 404 -0.30 0.77 25.52
CA ILE A 404 -0.59 0.85 24.08
C ILE A 404 -2.04 1.28 23.86
N THR A 405 -2.98 0.68 24.59
CA THR A 405 -4.41 1.04 24.56
C THR A 405 -4.63 2.50 24.95
N GLN A 406 -3.97 2.98 26.00
CA GLN A 406 -4.05 4.39 26.43
C GLN A 406 -3.47 5.35 25.38
N LEU A 407 -2.33 5.00 24.76
CA LEU A 407 -1.71 5.82 23.73
C LEU A 407 -2.58 5.91 22.47
N GLU A 408 -3.09 4.78 22.00
CA GLU A 408 -3.99 4.74 20.83
C GLU A 408 -5.24 5.58 21.08
N ALA A 409 -5.86 5.46 22.26
CA ALA A 409 -7.04 6.26 22.62
C ALA A 409 -6.79 7.77 22.57
N VAL A 410 -5.70 8.26 23.17
CA VAL A 410 -5.39 9.70 23.18
C VAL A 410 -4.85 10.22 21.86
N MET A 411 -4.29 9.35 21.01
CA MET A 411 -3.88 9.72 19.65
C MET A 411 -5.08 9.87 18.71
N VAL A 412 -6.12 9.08 18.91
CA VAL A 412 -7.39 9.18 18.16
C VAL A 412 -8.22 10.36 18.65
N ASP A 413 -8.40 10.48 19.96
CA ASP A 413 -9.11 11.60 20.59
C ASP A 413 -8.40 11.99 21.89
N GLY A 414 -7.72 13.13 21.88
CA GLY A 414 -7.03 13.66 23.06
C GLY A 414 -7.95 13.76 24.30
N TYR A 415 -9.24 14.05 24.11
CA TYR A 415 -10.22 14.16 25.20
C TYR A 415 -10.45 12.83 25.93
N ALA A 416 -10.04 11.70 25.35
CA ALA A 416 -10.09 10.39 25.99
C ALA A 416 -9.29 10.34 27.30
N ILE A 417 -8.27 11.19 27.47
CA ILE A 417 -7.45 11.28 28.67
C ILE A 417 -8.27 11.47 29.95
N LYS A 418 -9.44 12.13 29.86
CA LYS A 418 -10.33 12.38 31.01
C LYS A 418 -10.91 11.10 31.61
N TYR A 419 -10.96 10.02 30.83
CA TYR A 419 -11.44 8.71 31.26
C TYR A 419 -10.32 7.80 31.78
N ILE A 420 -9.06 8.21 31.69
CA ILE A 420 -7.90 7.44 32.17
C ILE A 420 -7.57 7.92 33.58
N GLU A 421 -7.80 7.08 34.59
CA GLU A 421 -7.59 7.48 35.99
C GLU A 421 -6.11 7.74 36.32
N ASN A 422 -5.22 6.86 35.83
CA ASN A 422 -3.78 6.91 36.06
C ASN A 422 -3.02 6.81 34.74
N PRO A 423 -2.98 7.88 33.92
CA PRO A 423 -2.33 7.83 32.63
C PRO A 423 -0.82 7.71 32.78
N TYR A 424 -0.21 6.81 32.00
CA TYR A 424 1.25 6.69 31.97
C TYR A 424 1.90 8.03 31.57
N ASN A 425 3.11 8.31 32.08
CA ASN A 425 3.84 9.53 31.77
C ASN A 425 3.93 9.78 30.24
N ARG A 426 4.19 8.73 29.45
CA ARG A 426 4.21 8.82 27.97
C ARG A 426 2.87 9.24 27.35
N VAL A 427 1.75 8.82 27.92
CA VAL A 427 0.39 9.20 27.48
C VAL A 427 0.16 10.68 27.77
N GLN A 428 0.60 11.15 28.94
CA GLN A 428 0.53 12.57 29.32
C GLN A 428 1.40 13.46 28.40
N ILE A 429 2.61 12.99 28.04
CA ILE A 429 3.49 13.68 27.08
C ILE A 429 2.85 13.77 25.69
N GLU A 430 2.14 12.72 25.25
CA GLU A 430 1.49 12.75 23.93
C GLU A 430 0.32 13.74 23.91
N VAL A 431 -0.50 13.75 24.97
CA VAL A 431 -1.58 14.73 25.15
C VAL A 431 -1.03 16.17 25.21
N ALA A 432 0.15 16.36 25.82
CA ALA A 432 0.79 17.67 25.92
C ALA A 432 1.09 18.33 24.56
N LYS A 433 1.17 17.57 23.47
CA LYS A 433 1.40 18.10 22.13
C LYS A 433 0.13 18.59 21.44
N GLN A 434 -1.06 18.32 21.98
CA GLN A 434 -2.32 18.52 21.27
C GLN A 434 -3.00 19.88 21.54
N GLY A 435 -2.62 20.59 22.62
CA GLY A 435 -3.16 21.90 22.97
C GLY A 435 -3.55 22.02 24.45
N SER A 436 -3.78 23.24 24.93
CA SER A 436 -4.12 23.51 26.34
C SER A 436 -5.46 22.93 26.77
N ASP A 437 -6.43 22.92 25.86
CA ASP A 437 -7.80 22.45 26.05
C ASP A 437 -7.88 20.98 26.49
N VAL A 438 -7.02 20.14 25.91
CA VAL A 438 -6.88 18.72 26.27
C VAL A 438 -5.88 18.54 27.42
N PHE A 439 -4.78 19.29 27.43
CA PHE A 439 -3.74 19.14 28.46
C PHE A 439 -4.26 19.40 29.88
N GLN A 440 -5.15 20.38 30.06
CA GLN A 440 -5.78 20.69 31.34
C GLN A 440 -6.65 19.54 31.90
N LEU A 441 -7.04 18.57 31.06
CA LEU A 441 -7.80 17.39 31.48
C LEU A 441 -6.94 16.37 32.22
N ILE A 442 -5.61 16.50 32.18
CA ILE A 442 -4.69 15.65 32.94
C ILE A 442 -4.78 16.05 34.42
N LYS A 443 -5.36 15.18 35.25
CA LYS A 443 -5.53 15.44 36.70
C LYS A 443 -4.22 15.75 37.44
N LYS A 444 -3.12 15.09 37.05
CA LYS A 444 -1.78 15.24 37.66
C LYS A 444 -0.70 15.20 36.57
N PRO A 445 -0.43 16.31 35.87
CA PRO A 445 0.53 16.32 34.77
C PRO A 445 1.96 16.19 35.31
N SER A 446 2.69 15.22 34.79
CA SER A 446 4.12 15.00 35.10
C SER A 446 4.98 16.20 34.67
N VAL A 447 6.13 16.37 35.31
CA VAL A 447 7.09 17.43 34.96
C VAL A 447 7.49 17.35 33.48
N ASP A 448 7.68 16.13 32.95
CA ASP A 448 8.03 15.92 31.55
C ASP A 448 6.90 16.32 30.60
N ALA A 449 5.65 15.98 30.93
CA ALA A 449 4.49 16.40 30.15
C ALA A 449 4.32 17.93 30.17
N GLN A 450 4.56 18.58 31.31
CA GLN A 450 4.55 20.05 31.40
C GLN A 450 5.66 20.71 30.55
N LYS A 451 6.88 20.14 30.56
CA LYS A 451 7.98 20.64 29.70
C LYS A 451 7.69 20.44 28.22
N GLU A 452 7.14 19.29 27.84
CA GLU A 452 6.77 19.00 26.45
C GLU A 452 5.62 19.91 25.99
N PHE A 453 4.63 20.17 26.84
CA PHE A 453 3.57 21.13 26.55
C PHE A 453 4.14 22.50 26.16
N ILE A 454 5.02 23.05 27.00
CA ILE A 454 5.64 24.36 26.78
C ILE A 454 6.48 24.40 25.51
N LYS A 455 7.09 23.27 25.13
CA LYS A 455 7.88 23.17 23.90
C LYS A 455 7.03 23.25 22.64
N TYR A 456 5.81 22.69 22.66
CA TYR A 456 4.91 22.69 21.51
C TYR A 456 3.94 23.87 21.48
N HIS A 457 3.52 24.36 22.65
CA HIS A 457 2.52 25.42 22.84
C HIS A 457 3.02 26.52 23.81
N PRO A 458 4.17 27.17 23.54
CA PRO A 458 4.74 28.17 24.44
C PRO A 458 3.83 29.39 24.68
N GLU A 459 3.04 29.77 23.68
CA GLU A 459 2.06 30.87 23.73
C GLU A 459 0.88 30.59 24.66
N GLU A 460 0.55 29.31 24.90
CA GLU A 460 -0.57 28.90 25.73
C GLU A 460 -0.19 28.68 27.20
N ILE A 461 1.05 28.97 27.61
CA ILE A 461 1.54 28.71 28.97
C ILE A 461 0.67 29.33 30.08
N LEU A 462 0.04 30.48 29.81
CA LEU A 462 -0.84 31.19 30.76
C LEU A 462 -2.18 30.49 30.99
N SER A 463 -2.56 29.56 30.10
CA SER A 463 -3.78 28.75 30.22
C SER A 463 -3.59 27.51 31.10
N VAL A 464 -2.33 27.12 31.36
CA VAL A 464 -2.01 25.91 32.12
C VAL A 464 -1.91 26.23 33.62
N ASN A 465 -2.82 25.65 34.38
CA ASN A 465 -2.79 25.75 35.85
C ASN A 465 -1.72 24.81 36.45
N ASN A 466 -1.12 25.21 37.58
CA ASN A 466 -0.22 24.40 38.40
C ASN A 466 1.12 23.97 37.75
N LEU A 467 1.74 24.83 36.95
CA LEU A 467 3.12 24.61 36.47
C LEU A 467 4.11 24.52 37.64
N SER A 468 5.01 23.54 37.59
CA SER A 468 6.07 23.42 38.59
C SER A 468 7.13 24.52 38.43
N GLN A 469 7.79 24.90 39.54
CA GLN A 469 8.85 25.92 39.52
C GLN A 469 10.01 25.54 38.58
N GLU A 470 10.31 24.24 38.46
CA GLU A 470 11.31 23.72 37.54
C GLU A 470 10.93 23.99 36.07
N VAL A 471 9.65 23.82 35.74
CA VAL A 471 9.12 24.04 34.39
C VAL A 471 9.07 25.52 34.02
N ILE A 472 8.75 26.39 34.99
CA ILE A 472 8.83 27.86 34.81
C ILE A 472 10.27 28.28 34.49
N ASN A 473 11.25 27.76 35.23
CA ASN A 473 12.66 28.04 34.98
C ASN A 473 13.12 27.50 33.61
N TYR A 474 12.62 26.31 33.22
CA TYR A 474 12.87 25.72 31.91
C TYR A 474 12.37 26.65 30.78
N TYR A 475 11.12 27.12 30.85
CA TYR A 475 10.53 28.04 29.88
C TYR A 475 11.38 29.30 29.68
N HIS A 476 11.77 29.96 30.78
CA HIS A 476 12.62 31.15 30.73
C HIS A 476 13.97 30.88 30.06
N ASN A 477 14.63 29.76 30.35
CA ASN A 477 15.91 29.40 29.74
C ASN A 477 15.80 29.16 28.22
N THR A 478 14.71 28.54 27.76
CA THR A 478 14.44 28.35 26.32
C THR A 478 14.17 29.67 25.60
N ASN A 479 13.39 30.57 26.20
CA ASN A 479 13.10 31.88 25.60
C ASN A 479 14.31 32.81 25.60
N ILE A 480 15.15 32.77 26.64
CA ILE A 480 16.43 33.50 26.65
C ILE A 480 17.34 32.99 25.54
N LYS A 481 17.44 31.66 25.33
CA LYS A 481 18.22 31.10 24.21
C LYS A 481 17.69 31.55 22.85
N ASN A 482 16.38 31.58 22.66
CA ASN A 482 15.78 32.03 21.40
C ASN A 482 15.96 33.54 21.17
N ALA A 483 15.88 34.37 22.23
CA ALA A 483 16.17 35.81 22.17
C ALA A 483 17.66 36.11 21.92
N VAL A 484 18.57 35.31 22.49
CA VAL A 484 20.02 35.39 22.24
C VAL A 484 20.39 34.95 20.81
N GLN A 485 19.51 34.21 20.13
CA GLN A 485 19.71 33.80 18.74
C GLN A 485 19.21 34.84 17.72
N THR A 486 18.37 35.79 18.13
CA THR A 486 17.85 36.86 17.28
C THR A 486 18.65 38.16 17.35
N ASP A 487 19.41 38.41 18.42
CA ASP A 487 20.23 39.63 18.56
C ASP A 487 21.72 39.31 18.78
N VAL A 488 22.50 39.32 17.70
CA VAL A 488 23.93 39.61 17.78
C VAL A 488 24.15 41.06 17.40
N THR A 489 23.87 41.97 18.34
CA THR A 489 24.68 43.18 18.56
C THR A 489 24.49 43.73 19.97
N SER A 490 25.60 43.81 20.71
CA SER A 490 25.91 44.66 21.88
C SER A 490 25.62 44.18 23.31
N PHE A 491 26.72 43.97 24.06
CA PHE A 491 27.02 44.35 25.48
C PHE A 491 26.15 43.74 26.61
N ASP A 492 26.61 43.45 27.85
CA ASP A 492 27.92 43.38 28.54
C ASP A 492 27.69 42.61 29.87
N GLU A 493 28.75 42.15 30.54
CA GLU A 493 28.72 41.38 31.79
C GLU A 493 28.27 42.16 33.07
N LYS A 494 27.68 41.42 34.03
CA LYS A 494 27.57 41.64 35.50
C LYS A 494 26.59 42.69 36.06
N ASN A 495 25.47 42.23 36.63
CA ASN A 495 25.22 42.16 38.10
C ASN A 495 23.74 42.02 38.47
N ASN A 496 23.50 41.19 39.51
CA ASN A 496 22.42 41.20 40.49
C ASN A 496 20.95 40.94 40.08
N SER A 497 20.62 39.66 40.28
CA SER A 497 19.35 39.05 40.63
C SER A 497 18.47 39.82 41.63
N ASN A 498 17.15 39.60 41.51
CA ASN A 498 16.10 39.72 42.54
C ASN A 498 15.20 40.97 42.66
N GLN A 499 15.23 41.97 41.76
CA GLN A 499 14.25 43.07 41.86
C GLN A 499 13.50 43.47 40.58
N PHE A 500 13.88 42.93 39.41
CA PHE A 500 13.15 43.17 38.15
C PHE A 500 12.01 42.17 37.87
N ILE A 501 11.98 41.04 38.59
CA ILE A 501 11.07 39.91 38.31
C ILE A 501 9.60 40.20 38.69
N LYS A 502 9.31 41.28 39.43
CA LYS A 502 7.93 41.63 39.81
C LYS A 502 7.23 42.64 38.90
N ASN A 503 7.97 43.41 38.10
CA ASN A 503 7.39 44.56 37.38
C ASN A 503 7.22 44.36 35.86
N ALA A 504 7.89 43.37 35.26
CA ALA A 504 7.79 43.15 33.81
C ALA A 504 6.55 42.37 33.36
N ILE A 505 5.73 41.86 34.29
CA ILE A 505 4.52 41.06 33.98
C ILE A 505 3.27 41.95 33.74
N LEU A 506 3.36 43.27 33.93
CA LEU A 506 2.17 44.14 33.93
C LEU A 506 2.00 45.10 32.74
N THR A 507 2.91 45.15 31.77
CA THR A 507 2.76 46.05 30.61
C THR A 507 3.41 45.46 29.38
N ASP A 508 2.61 44.86 28.50
CA ASP A 508 2.48 45.37 27.13
C ASP A 508 1.41 44.57 26.37
N LYS A 509 0.23 45.19 26.28
CA LYS A 509 -0.76 44.94 25.23
C LYS A 509 -0.26 45.63 23.97
N PHE A 510 -0.13 44.93 22.84
CA PHE A 510 -0.29 45.58 21.54
C PHE A 510 -0.95 44.65 20.50
N ASP A 511 -1.74 45.34 19.67
CA ASP A 511 -2.89 44.94 18.87
C ASP A 511 -2.70 43.90 17.74
N ILE A 512 -3.84 43.26 17.50
CA ILE A 512 -4.22 42.43 16.36
C ILE A 512 -4.34 43.28 15.07
N THR A 513 -3.73 42.85 13.98
CA THR A 513 -4.33 42.99 12.64
C THR A 513 -4.08 41.75 11.78
N ASN A 514 -5.19 41.14 11.36
CA ASN A 514 -5.28 40.02 10.43
C ASN A 514 -4.79 40.39 9.02
N GLN A 515 -4.01 39.49 8.39
CA GLN A 515 -4.25 39.06 7.01
C GLN A 515 -3.93 37.57 6.85
N ASN A 516 -4.98 36.80 6.55
CA ASN A 516 -4.95 35.39 6.13
C ASN A 516 -4.07 35.18 4.88
N THR A 517 -3.38 34.04 4.79
CA THR A 517 -3.45 33.14 3.63
C THR A 517 -2.85 31.76 3.93
N ASN A 518 -3.72 30.73 3.89
CA ASN A 518 -3.53 29.32 3.54
C ASN A 518 -2.13 28.67 3.70
N ILE A 519 -2.01 27.78 4.69
CA ILE A 519 -1.00 26.73 4.73
C ILE A 519 -1.57 25.47 4.06
N ASN A 520 -1.03 25.14 2.89
CA ASN A 520 -1.17 23.82 2.29
C ASN A 520 -0.32 22.80 3.07
N SER A 521 -0.96 21.71 3.45
CA SER A 521 -0.37 20.49 3.98
C SER A 521 0.53 19.81 2.93
N HIS A 522 1.84 19.79 3.18
CA HIS A 522 2.71 18.74 2.65
C HIS A 522 3.81 18.46 3.68
N GLU A 523 3.65 17.35 4.40
CA GLU A 523 4.71 16.72 5.19
C GLU A 523 5.89 16.41 4.27
N SER A 524 6.95 17.20 4.41
CA SER A 524 8.25 16.95 3.82
C SER A 524 9.05 16.08 4.80
N LYS A 525 9.51 14.92 4.30
CA LYS A 525 10.42 13.99 5.00
C LYS A 525 11.61 14.77 5.59
N LYS A 526 11.75 14.73 6.93
CA LYS A 526 12.88 15.34 7.65
C LYS A 526 14.19 14.59 7.32
N ASN A 527 15.19 15.32 6.87
CA ASN A 527 16.59 14.87 6.78
C ASN A 527 17.18 14.76 8.21
N TYR A 528 17.69 13.59 8.59
CA TYR A 528 18.40 13.40 9.85
C TYR A 528 19.89 13.68 9.71
N ASN A 529 20.47 14.46 10.64
CA ASN A 529 21.90 14.58 10.82
C ASN A 529 22.39 13.42 11.71
N ILE A 530 23.35 12.60 11.24
CA ILE A 530 23.85 11.40 11.95
C ILE A 530 24.43 11.75 13.33
N GLU A 531 25.06 12.91 13.49
CA GLU A 531 25.60 13.34 14.79
C GLU A 531 24.48 13.67 15.78
N MET A 532 23.42 14.31 15.30
CA MET A 532 22.23 14.63 16.11
C MET A 532 21.48 13.35 16.49
N LEU A 533 21.38 12.40 15.56
CA LEU A 533 20.81 11.06 15.77
C LEU A 533 21.59 10.28 16.85
N HIS A 534 22.92 10.30 16.81
CA HIS A 534 23.73 9.65 17.83
C HIS A 534 23.55 10.28 19.22
N GLU A 535 23.41 11.61 19.32
CA GLU A 535 23.10 12.27 20.60
C GLU A 535 21.68 11.95 21.09
N GLU A 536 20.69 11.84 20.20
CA GLU A 536 19.33 11.40 20.53
C GLU A 536 19.28 9.95 21.01
N LEU A 537 20.00 9.03 20.36
CA LEU A 537 20.13 7.63 20.79
C LEU A 537 20.89 7.50 22.11
N LYS A 538 21.95 8.30 22.31
CA LYS A 538 22.63 8.41 23.61
C LYS A 538 21.64 8.79 24.68
N SER A 539 20.93 9.93 24.51
CA SER A 539 19.93 10.44 25.46
C SER A 539 18.85 9.40 25.79
N ARG A 540 18.33 8.70 24.77
CA ARG A 540 17.28 7.68 24.91
C ARG A 540 17.70 6.47 25.73
N TYR A 541 18.96 6.06 25.62
CA TYR A 541 19.45 4.85 26.26
C TYR A 541 20.34 5.10 27.49
N VAL A 542 20.58 6.36 27.89
CA VAL A 542 21.39 6.70 29.08
C VAL A 542 20.92 5.93 30.32
N ASN A 543 19.60 5.88 30.55
CA ASN A 543 19.03 5.24 31.74
C ASN A 543 19.11 3.70 31.72
N LEU A 544 19.28 3.06 30.55
CA LEU A 544 19.42 1.59 30.43
C LEU A 544 20.84 1.12 30.74
N PHE A 545 21.84 1.99 30.55
CA PHE A 545 23.24 1.66 30.75
C PHE A 545 23.77 2.13 32.12
N ASN A 546 23.23 3.21 32.68
CA ASN A 546 23.61 3.77 33.98
C ASN A 546 22.67 3.28 35.10
N ASN A 547 23.09 2.25 35.84
CA ASN A 547 22.31 1.72 36.98
C ASN A 547 22.70 2.42 38.29
N GLU A 548 21.81 3.24 38.87
CA GLU A 548 21.74 3.41 40.33
C GLU A 548 20.55 2.66 40.96
N GLU A 549 19.57 2.19 40.17
CA GLU A 549 18.46 1.38 40.69
C GLU A 549 18.48 -0.05 40.15
N LYS A 550 18.61 -1.00 41.08
CA LYS A 550 18.52 -2.45 40.85
C LYS A 550 17.08 -2.83 40.51
N LEU A 551 16.71 -2.78 39.24
CA LEU A 551 15.53 -3.48 38.72
C LEU A 551 15.96 -4.42 37.59
N ASP A 552 15.73 -5.71 37.81
CA ASP A 552 15.92 -6.78 36.82
C ASP A 552 14.93 -6.54 35.67
N CYS A 553 15.46 -6.32 34.46
CA CYS A 553 14.74 -6.11 33.19
C CYS A 553 14.11 -4.72 32.97
N GLN A 554 14.83 -3.84 32.28
CA GLN A 554 14.21 -2.76 31.48
C GLN A 554 14.18 -3.19 30.01
N PHE A 555 12.98 -3.31 29.46
CA PHE A 555 12.79 -3.42 28.01
C PHE A 555 12.34 -2.07 27.46
N THR A 556 12.65 -1.81 26.19
CA THR A 556 12.26 -0.58 25.49
C THR A 556 11.77 -0.94 24.11
N ILE A 557 10.68 -0.31 23.69
CA ILE A 557 10.19 -0.43 22.31
C ILE A 557 11.07 0.44 21.40
N ILE A 558 11.65 -0.17 20.37
CA ILE A 558 12.26 0.55 19.26
C ILE A 558 11.13 0.96 18.31
N ASN A 559 10.86 2.27 18.22
CA ASN A 559 9.89 2.85 17.30
C ASN A 559 10.57 3.13 15.93
N ASN A 560 9.77 3.16 14.86
CA ASN A 560 10.28 3.39 13.49
C ASN A 560 10.68 4.84 13.20
N VAL A 561 11.00 5.63 14.23
CA VAL A 561 11.50 6.99 14.04
C VAL A 561 12.90 6.90 13.43
N GLU A 562 13.69 5.92 13.86
CA GLU A 562 15.02 5.66 13.31
C GLU A 562 15.16 4.21 12.83
N PRO A 563 15.93 3.98 11.74
CA PRO A 563 16.14 2.63 11.22
C PRO A 563 16.79 1.68 12.25
N LEU A 564 16.29 0.44 12.34
CA LEU A 564 16.77 -0.56 13.30
C LEU A 564 18.26 -0.87 13.14
N ASN A 565 18.82 -0.78 11.92
CA ASN A 565 20.27 -0.94 11.72
C ASN A 565 21.09 0.09 12.50
N GLU A 566 20.62 1.32 12.65
CA GLU A 566 21.33 2.35 13.42
C GLU A 566 21.27 2.05 14.92
N HIS A 567 20.13 1.54 15.42
CA HIS A 567 20.04 1.01 16.78
C HIS A 567 21.01 -0.15 17.01
N ILE A 568 21.05 -1.13 16.09
CA ILE A 568 21.96 -2.28 16.19
C ILE A 568 23.42 -1.82 16.22
N LYS A 569 23.81 -0.90 15.33
CA LYS A 569 25.16 -0.32 15.31
C LYS A 569 25.48 0.39 16.62
N PHE A 570 24.62 1.29 17.07
CA PHE A 570 24.80 2.05 18.31
C PHE A 570 24.97 1.12 19.51
N LEU A 571 24.06 0.17 19.70
CA LEU A 571 24.07 -0.77 20.81
C LEU A 571 25.30 -1.66 20.78
N SER A 572 25.68 -2.16 19.61
CA SER A 572 26.86 -3.02 19.46
C SER A 572 28.15 -2.31 19.87
N ASN A 573 28.27 -1.02 19.58
CA ASN A 573 29.41 -0.21 20.02
C ASN A 573 29.32 0.09 21.52
N LYS A 574 28.11 0.35 22.05
CA LYS A 574 27.91 0.70 23.46
C LYS A 574 28.21 -0.44 24.43
N ILE A 575 27.96 -1.69 24.03
CA ILE A 575 28.19 -2.88 24.86
C ILE A 575 29.54 -3.56 24.62
N ASP A 576 30.38 -3.00 23.73
CA ASP A 576 31.59 -3.65 23.24
C ASP A 576 31.31 -5.09 22.78
N ILE A 577 30.51 -5.21 21.72
CA ILE A 577 29.99 -6.50 21.25
C ILE A 577 31.09 -7.55 21.10
N GLN A 578 30.87 -8.72 21.70
CA GLN A 578 31.72 -9.90 21.60
C GLN A 578 31.18 -10.90 20.57
N ASN A 579 29.88 -11.18 20.58
CA ASN A 579 29.28 -12.18 19.71
C ASN A 579 27.93 -11.68 19.15
N LEU A 580 27.57 -12.18 17.97
CA LEU A 580 26.32 -11.85 17.29
C LEU A 580 25.54 -13.13 16.98
N TYR A 581 24.33 -13.23 17.52
CA TYR A 581 23.42 -14.35 17.25
C TYR A 581 22.14 -13.80 16.63
N VAL A 582 21.76 -14.30 15.46
CA VAL A 582 20.53 -13.88 14.77
C VAL A 582 19.74 -15.11 14.37
N ALA A 583 18.44 -15.11 14.65
CA ALA A 583 17.49 -16.03 14.04
C ALA A 583 16.42 -15.21 13.34
N SER A 584 16.27 -15.39 12.03
CA SER A 584 15.32 -14.61 11.24
C SER A 584 14.65 -15.48 10.19
N GLY A 585 13.35 -15.29 9.99
CA GLY A 585 12.61 -16.01 8.96
C GLY A 585 13.13 -15.74 7.57
N PHE A 586 13.49 -14.49 7.28
CA PHE A 586 14.11 -14.11 6.01
C PHE A 586 15.40 -13.33 6.24
N VAL A 587 16.44 -13.70 5.49
CA VAL A 587 17.74 -13.03 5.50
C VAL A 587 18.10 -12.70 4.06
N TYR A 588 18.47 -11.43 3.82
CA TYR A 588 18.89 -10.93 2.51
C TYR A 588 20.24 -10.22 2.61
N LYS A 589 20.96 -10.16 1.48
CA LYS A 589 22.22 -9.40 1.34
C LYS A 589 22.04 -7.94 1.81
N SER A 590 20.91 -7.34 1.47
CA SER A 590 20.55 -5.96 1.84
C SER A 590 20.63 -5.75 3.35
N GLY A 591 20.02 -6.63 4.14
CA GLY A 591 20.06 -6.58 5.60
C GLY A 591 21.45 -6.84 6.18
N LEU A 592 22.18 -7.83 5.66
CA LEU A 592 23.53 -8.15 6.12
C LEU A 592 24.50 -6.98 5.90
N LYS A 593 24.40 -6.29 4.76
CA LYS A 593 25.20 -5.09 4.48
C LYS A 593 24.92 -3.94 5.45
N LEU A 594 23.67 -3.72 5.83
CA LEU A 594 23.30 -2.66 6.78
C LEU A 594 23.95 -2.84 8.16
N ILE A 595 24.26 -4.07 8.56
CA ILE A 595 24.95 -4.40 9.82
C ILE A 595 26.40 -4.85 9.62
N GLU A 596 26.99 -4.62 8.44
CA GLU A 596 28.33 -5.11 8.08
C GLU A 596 29.43 -4.57 9.02
N SER A 597 29.27 -3.33 9.51
CA SER A 597 30.20 -2.77 10.50
C SER A 597 30.21 -3.57 11.81
N VAL A 598 29.05 -4.07 12.24
CA VAL A 598 28.91 -4.90 13.45
C VAL A 598 29.54 -6.27 13.24
N ILE A 599 29.27 -6.91 12.10
CA ILE A 599 29.90 -8.18 11.68
C ILE A 599 31.42 -8.04 11.69
N ASN A 600 31.95 -6.96 11.10
CA ASN A 600 33.38 -6.69 11.06
C ASN A 600 33.98 -6.46 12.45
N ASN A 601 33.27 -5.78 13.34
CA ASN A 601 33.75 -5.55 14.70
C ASN A 601 33.83 -6.85 15.51
N VAL A 602 32.80 -7.70 15.45
CA VAL A 602 32.81 -9.03 16.08
C VAL A 602 33.93 -9.90 15.49
N LYS A 603 34.16 -9.83 14.18
CA LYS A 603 35.24 -10.56 13.51
C LYS A 603 36.63 -10.12 13.99
N LYS A 604 36.87 -8.82 14.14
CA LYS A 604 38.18 -8.28 14.58
C LYS A 604 38.66 -8.86 15.91
N ILE A 605 37.73 -9.22 16.79
CA ILE A 605 38.01 -9.79 18.11
C ILE A 605 37.83 -11.31 18.15
N ASN A 606 37.74 -11.97 16.98
CA ASN A 606 37.48 -13.41 16.83
C ASN A 606 36.22 -13.89 17.56
N GLY A 607 35.19 -13.05 17.60
CA GLY A 607 33.88 -13.37 18.14
C GLY A 607 33.07 -14.31 17.24
N LYS A 608 32.02 -14.90 17.80
CA LYS A 608 31.11 -15.83 17.11
C LYS A 608 29.99 -15.08 16.43
N ILE A 609 29.75 -15.37 15.15
CA ILE A 609 28.59 -14.89 14.40
C ILE A 609 27.78 -16.09 13.92
N ARG A 610 26.54 -16.20 14.41
CA ARG A 610 25.66 -17.36 14.20
C ARG A 610 24.32 -16.91 13.65
N LEU A 611 23.94 -17.42 12.48
CA LEU A 611 22.69 -17.08 11.81
C LEU A 611 21.81 -18.33 11.66
N ILE A 612 20.56 -18.25 12.12
CA ILE A 612 19.51 -19.22 11.80
C ILE A 612 18.60 -18.59 10.75
N VAL A 613 18.45 -19.24 9.60
CA VAL A 613 17.71 -18.71 8.44
C VAL A 613 16.49 -19.59 8.16
N GLY A 614 15.28 -19.03 8.35
CA GLY A 614 14.02 -19.75 8.17
C GLY A 614 13.71 -20.13 6.72
N SER A 615 14.00 -19.24 5.76
CA SER A 615 13.75 -19.49 4.33
C SER A 615 14.58 -20.60 3.71
N LEU A 616 15.58 -21.12 4.43
CA LEU A 616 16.37 -22.28 4.02
C LEU A 616 15.81 -23.63 4.51
N GLN A 617 14.61 -23.67 5.13
CA GLN A 617 14.06 -24.90 5.73
C GLN A 617 14.06 -26.12 4.78
N ASN A 618 13.82 -25.92 3.48
CA ASN A 618 13.71 -26.99 2.50
C ASN A 618 15.01 -27.13 1.67
N TYR A 619 16.09 -26.43 2.05
CA TYR A 619 17.32 -26.36 1.25
C TYR A 619 17.92 -27.75 0.98
N ASN A 620 18.12 -28.58 2.01
CA ASN A 620 18.74 -29.89 1.84
C ASN A 620 17.84 -30.89 1.08
N GLU A 621 16.51 -30.74 1.14
CA GLU A 621 15.57 -31.51 0.33
C GLU A 621 15.65 -31.07 -1.14
N ILE A 622 15.65 -29.76 -1.39
CA ILE A 622 15.74 -29.18 -2.72
C ILE A 622 17.07 -29.55 -3.38
N CYS A 623 18.18 -29.50 -2.66
CA CYS A 623 19.50 -29.95 -3.16
C CYS A 623 19.52 -31.42 -3.61
N LYS A 624 18.58 -32.26 -3.14
CA LYS A 624 18.44 -33.67 -3.54
C LYS A 624 17.46 -33.87 -4.69
N SER A 625 16.72 -32.84 -5.11
CA SER A 625 15.69 -32.89 -6.15
C SER A 625 16.03 -31.98 -7.34
N ASN A 626 15.79 -32.43 -8.57
CA ASN A 626 16.15 -31.66 -9.77
C ASN A 626 15.09 -30.63 -10.21
N ASP A 627 13.92 -30.60 -9.57
CA ASP A 627 12.74 -29.87 -10.08
C ASP A 627 12.31 -28.65 -9.25
N ASN A 628 12.96 -28.36 -8.12
CA ASN A 628 12.55 -27.30 -7.20
C ASN A 628 13.64 -26.23 -6.98
N ARG A 629 13.21 -24.99 -6.70
CA ARG A 629 14.08 -23.86 -6.35
C ARG A 629 13.78 -23.38 -4.93
N VAL A 630 14.79 -22.84 -4.25
CA VAL A 630 14.62 -22.28 -2.90
C VAL A 630 13.82 -20.99 -2.99
N ALA A 631 12.72 -20.91 -2.25
CA ALA A 631 11.87 -19.73 -2.14
C ALA A 631 12.27 -18.87 -0.92
N GLY A 632 12.12 -17.55 -1.01
CA GLY A 632 12.39 -16.63 0.12
C GLY A 632 13.87 -16.27 0.32
N MET A 633 14.73 -16.55 -0.66
CA MET A 633 16.10 -16.02 -0.75
C MET A 633 16.49 -15.88 -2.22
N ASN A 634 17.12 -14.77 -2.60
CA ASN A 634 17.61 -14.55 -3.96
C ASN A 634 19.05 -15.09 -4.14
N LYS A 635 19.44 -15.32 -5.40
CA LYS A 635 20.77 -15.82 -5.77
C LYS A 635 21.91 -14.93 -5.26
N GLU A 636 21.71 -13.62 -5.28
CA GLU A 636 22.71 -12.66 -4.83
C GLU A 636 23.02 -12.78 -3.33
N THR A 637 21.98 -13.03 -2.52
CA THR A 637 22.12 -13.31 -1.09
C THR A 637 22.90 -14.60 -0.86
N ALA A 638 22.59 -15.66 -1.60
CA ALA A 638 23.32 -16.92 -1.49
C ALA A 638 24.82 -16.74 -1.82
N ILE A 639 25.16 -15.98 -2.87
CA ILE A 639 26.54 -15.64 -3.23
C ILE A 639 27.24 -14.89 -2.10
N TYR A 640 26.58 -13.88 -1.52
CA TYR A 640 27.16 -13.08 -0.44
C TYR A 640 27.35 -13.89 0.85
N ILE A 641 26.39 -14.73 1.22
CA ILE A 641 26.51 -15.65 2.36
C ILE A 641 27.69 -16.62 2.15
N ASN A 642 27.85 -17.18 0.95
CA ASN A 642 28.99 -18.05 0.64
C ASN A 642 30.34 -17.35 0.75
N ASP A 643 30.42 -16.06 0.41
CA ASP A 643 31.64 -15.27 0.62
C ASP A 643 31.95 -15.11 2.11
N LEU A 644 30.94 -14.85 2.94
CA LEU A 644 31.09 -14.77 4.40
C LEU A 644 31.48 -16.12 5.03
N LEU A 645 30.87 -17.22 4.58
CA LEU A 645 31.18 -18.58 5.01
C LEU A 645 32.62 -18.97 4.67
N ARG A 646 33.07 -18.74 3.43
CA ARG A 646 34.45 -19.02 2.99
C ARG A 646 35.50 -18.21 3.77
N LYS A 647 35.13 -17.00 4.20
CA LYS A 647 35.97 -16.16 5.06
C LYS A 647 35.92 -16.57 6.55
N ASN A 648 35.26 -17.69 6.88
CA ASN A 648 34.92 -18.14 8.25
C ASN A 648 34.34 -17.01 9.11
N SER A 649 33.56 -16.12 8.49
CA SER A 649 33.05 -14.92 9.16
C SER A 649 31.73 -15.18 9.86
N ILE A 650 30.97 -16.18 9.42
CA ILE A 650 29.66 -16.55 9.96
C ILE A 650 29.52 -18.07 9.98
N VAL A 651 28.62 -18.58 10.80
CA VAL A 651 28.07 -19.94 10.70
C VAL A 651 26.57 -19.82 10.46
N ILE A 652 26.04 -20.58 9.51
CA ILE A 652 24.60 -20.57 9.20
C ILE A 652 23.97 -21.93 9.51
N ARG A 653 22.74 -21.90 10.04
CA ARG A 653 21.89 -23.09 10.23
C ARG A 653 20.46 -22.81 9.77
N THR A 654 19.70 -23.89 9.56
CA THR A 654 18.26 -23.80 9.26
C THR A 654 17.47 -24.86 10.01
N PHE A 655 16.19 -24.60 10.26
CA PHE A 655 15.29 -25.52 10.91
C PHE A 655 14.39 -26.20 9.87
N GLU A 656 14.62 -27.47 9.59
CA GLU A 656 13.96 -28.16 8.47
C GLU A 656 12.53 -28.61 8.76
N ARG A 657 12.13 -28.74 10.04
CA ARG A 657 10.83 -29.32 10.40
C ARG A 657 9.65 -28.42 9.99
N GLN A 658 9.83 -27.11 10.07
CA GLN A 658 8.80 -26.11 9.74
C GLN A 658 9.42 -24.72 9.59
N PHE A 659 8.67 -23.80 9.00
CA PHE A 659 9.11 -22.43 8.81
C PHE A 659 9.32 -21.71 10.13
N TYR A 660 10.54 -21.26 10.40
CA TYR A 660 10.80 -20.34 11.48
C TYR A 660 10.44 -18.91 11.04
N HIS A 661 9.32 -18.37 11.53
CA HIS A 661 8.88 -17.00 11.18
C HIS A 661 9.41 -15.91 12.14
N GLY A 662 10.09 -16.29 13.22
CA GLY A 662 10.54 -15.36 14.26
C GLY A 662 11.68 -14.42 13.80
N LYS A 663 11.90 -13.35 14.56
CA LYS A 663 13.02 -12.41 14.36
C LYS A 663 13.63 -12.08 15.71
N TYR A 664 14.86 -12.52 15.88
CA TYR A 664 15.60 -12.52 17.12
C TYR A 664 17.03 -12.08 16.83
N TYR A 665 17.48 -11.01 17.47
CA TYR A 665 18.85 -10.53 17.42
C TYR A 665 19.39 -10.49 18.84
N PHE A 666 20.54 -11.10 19.06
CA PHE A 666 21.21 -11.08 20.34
C PHE A 666 22.66 -10.62 20.18
N LEU A 667 22.89 -9.39 20.63
CA LEU A 667 24.18 -8.71 20.65
C LEU A 667 24.79 -8.99 22.03
N GLU A 668 25.78 -9.87 22.09
CA GLU A 668 26.39 -10.28 23.35
C GLU A 668 27.67 -9.48 23.57
N GLY A 669 27.69 -8.60 24.58
CA GLY A 669 28.89 -7.86 25.00
C GLY A 669 29.60 -8.53 26.18
N TYR A 670 30.62 -7.88 26.74
CA TYR A 670 31.40 -8.44 27.86
C TYR A 670 30.64 -8.45 29.19
N THR A 671 29.98 -7.34 29.53
CA THR A 671 29.29 -7.14 30.81
C THR A 671 27.77 -7.09 30.65
N LYS A 672 27.30 -6.44 29.59
CA LYS A 672 25.89 -6.35 29.23
C LYS A 672 25.68 -6.91 27.83
N SER A 673 24.48 -7.42 27.58
CA SER A 673 24.02 -7.87 26.28
C SER A 673 22.72 -7.18 25.90
N CYS A 674 22.42 -7.15 24.60
CA CYS A 674 21.17 -6.62 24.06
C CYS A 674 20.42 -7.69 23.28
N VAL A 675 19.16 -7.93 23.63
CA VAL A 675 18.25 -8.82 22.88
C VAL A 675 17.20 -7.97 22.19
N ILE A 676 17.04 -8.11 20.88
CA ILE A 676 16.01 -7.46 20.09
C ILE A 676 15.09 -8.54 19.52
N ILE A 677 13.79 -8.44 19.83
CA ILE A 677 12.77 -9.37 19.35
C ILE A 677 11.62 -8.56 18.74
N GLY A 678 11.15 -8.96 17.57
CA GLY A 678 10.08 -8.21 16.91
C GLY A 678 9.70 -8.76 15.55
N SER A 679 9.39 -7.83 14.65
CA SER A 679 8.87 -8.11 13.31
C SER A 679 9.91 -7.92 12.20
N SER A 680 11.02 -7.23 12.48
CA SER A 680 12.08 -6.90 11.51
C SER A 680 12.91 -8.09 11.04
N ASN A 681 12.68 -8.54 9.80
CA ASN A 681 13.59 -9.48 9.11
C ASN A 681 14.96 -8.85 8.84
N LEU A 682 16.01 -9.66 8.68
CA LEU A 682 17.35 -9.18 8.33
C LEU A 682 17.40 -8.82 6.84
N SER A 683 16.83 -7.67 6.51
CA SER A 683 16.56 -7.15 5.16
C SER A 683 16.49 -5.62 5.22
N ILE A 684 16.64 -4.90 4.11
CA ILE A 684 16.40 -3.45 4.13
C ILE A 684 14.93 -3.12 4.48
N SER A 685 13.98 -3.91 3.99
CA SER A 685 12.57 -3.70 4.29
C SER A 685 12.33 -3.80 5.79
N GLY A 686 12.81 -4.86 6.44
CA GLY A 686 12.69 -5.05 7.88
C GLY A 686 13.56 -4.14 8.75
N LEU A 687 14.72 -3.67 8.29
CA LEU A 687 15.60 -2.83 9.11
C LEU A 687 15.39 -1.33 8.92
N VAL A 688 14.84 -0.89 7.78
CA VAL A 688 14.78 0.54 7.40
C VAL A 688 13.38 0.96 6.97
N ASN A 689 12.76 0.26 6.02
CA ASN A 689 11.65 0.82 5.26
C ASN A 689 10.28 0.55 5.85
N ASN A 690 10.07 -0.66 6.38
CA ASN A 690 8.77 -1.08 6.88
C ASN A 690 8.47 -0.44 8.23
N ARG A 691 7.17 -0.27 8.50
CA ARG A 691 6.70 0.06 9.84
C ARG A 691 6.75 -1.20 10.70
N GLU A 692 7.91 -1.47 11.30
CA GLU A 692 8.15 -2.64 12.14
C GLU A 692 7.94 -2.32 13.63
N LEU A 693 7.89 -3.35 14.46
CA LEU A 693 7.82 -3.22 15.91
C LEU A 693 8.82 -4.17 16.54
N ASN A 694 9.72 -3.61 17.36
CA ASN A 694 10.76 -4.37 18.03
C ASN A 694 10.88 -3.98 19.49
N MET A 695 11.13 -4.97 20.35
CA MET A 695 11.46 -4.79 21.75
C MET A 695 12.96 -5.02 21.95
N LEU A 696 13.62 -4.08 22.62
CA LEU A 696 15.00 -4.15 23.06
C LEU A 696 15.05 -4.47 24.55
N TYR A 697 15.78 -5.50 24.94
CA TYR A 697 16.16 -5.80 26.31
C TYR A 697 17.65 -5.52 26.47
N VAL A 698 18.02 -4.70 27.46
CA VAL A 698 19.42 -4.54 27.88
C VAL A 698 19.59 -5.34 29.17
N ILE A 699 20.46 -6.35 29.15
CA ILE A 699 20.57 -7.34 30.21
C ILE A 699 21.99 -7.42 30.75
N ASP A 700 22.12 -7.58 32.06
CA ASP A 700 23.41 -7.91 32.69
C ASP A 700 23.72 -9.39 32.43
N ASN A 701 24.96 -9.68 32.01
CA ASN A 701 25.39 -11.04 31.68
C ASN A 701 25.39 -11.98 32.90
N ASN A 702 25.38 -11.45 34.12
CA ASN A 702 25.26 -12.25 35.34
C ASN A 702 23.81 -12.56 35.75
N SER A 703 22.82 -12.03 35.01
CA SER A 703 21.40 -12.20 35.33
C SER A 703 20.86 -13.59 34.95
N LYS A 704 19.75 -13.99 35.59
CA LYS A 704 18.97 -15.17 35.16
C LYS A 704 18.36 -14.97 33.77
N THR A 705 18.03 -13.73 33.41
CA THR A 705 17.46 -13.34 32.12
C THR A 705 18.44 -13.57 30.96
N TYR A 706 19.72 -13.23 31.14
CA TYR A 706 20.78 -13.58 30.18
C TYR A 706 20.84 -15.08 29.92
N ASN A 707 20.88 -15.88 31.00
CA ASN A 707 20.90 -17.33 30.89
C ASN A 707 19.66 -17.88 30.17
N PHE A 708 18.47 -17.30 30.40
CA PHE A 708 17.24 -17.69 29.73
C PHE A 708 17.32 -17.47 28.21
N PHE A 709 17.62 -16.26 27.76
CA PHE A 709 17.71 -15.93 26.33
C PHE A 709 18.82 -16.71 25.64
N LYS A 710 19.99 -16.81 26.27
CA LYS A 710 21.11 -17.59 25.75
C LYS A 710 20.77 -19.06 25.61
N LYS A 711 20.15 -19.66 26.63
CA LYS A 711 19.75 -21.06 26.63
C LYS A 711 18.69 -21.33 25.58
N TRP A 712 17.74 -20.42 25.40
CA TRP A 712 16.72 -20.54 24.34
C TRP A 712 17.38 -20.55 22.95
N PHE A 713 18.25 -19.59 22.63
CA PHE A 713 18.92 -19.55 21.33
C PHE A 713 19.79 -20.78 21.11
N ASN A 714 20.58 -21.19 22.10
CA ASN A 714 21.43 -22.38 21.97
C ASN A 714 20.61 -23.65 21.76
N LYS A 715 19.50 -23.83 22.48
CA LYS A 715 18.60 -24.97 22.27
C LYS A 715 18.07 -24.98 20.82
N PHE A 716 17.61 -23.82 20.34
CA PHE A 716 17.11 -23.72 18.97
C PHE A 716 18.21 -23.94 17.93
N TRP A 717 19.42 -23.43 18.19
CA TRP A 717 20.60 -23.64 17.36
C TRP A 717 20.99 -25.11 17.23
N ASP A 718 20.88 -25.88 18.31
CA ASP A 718 21.18 -27.31 18.35
C ASP A 718 20.13 -28.16 17.62
N GLU A 719 18.88 -27.68 17.55
CA GLU A 719 17.80 -28.29 16.76
C GLU A 719 17.93 -28.01 15.25
N CYS A 720 18.74 -27.02 14.85
CA CYS A 720 18.94 -26.63 13.46
C CYS A 720 20.11 -27.38 12.80
N ILE A 721 20.01 -27.56 11.48
CA ILE A 721 21.03 -28.22 10.65
C ILE A 721 21.95 -27.17 10.04
N GLU A 722 23.25 -27.46 10.07
CA GLU A 722 24.30 -26.58 9.55
C GLU A 722 24.44 -26.68 8.03
N ILE A 723 24.62 -25.52 7.39
CA ILE A 723 24.87 -25.40 5.96
C ILE A 723 26.24 -24.78 5.76
N ASN A 724 27.19 -25.57 5.26
CA ASN A 724 28.58 -25.12 5.07
C ASN A 724 28.77 -24.28 3.80
N GLU A 725 27.94 -24.52 2.79
CA GLU A 725 27.97 -23.80 1.52
C GLU A 725 26.58 -23.90 0.84
N LEU A 726 26.14 -22.81 0.23
CA LEU A 726 24.89 -22.73 -0.54
C LEU A 726 25.14 -23.01 -2.02
N THR A 727 24.42 -23.97 -2.60
CA THR A 727 24.44 -24.21 -4.05
C THR A 727 23.71 -23.06 -4.76
N VAL A 728 24.45 -22.19 -5.44
CA VAL A 728 23.91 -20.92 -5.96
C VAL A 728 22.86 -21.13 -7.07
N ASP A 729 22.95 -22.21 -7.84
CA ASP A 729 22.10 -22.44 -9.02
C ASP A 729 20.63 -22.81 -8.72
N ILE A 730 20.33 -23.21 -7.48
CA ILE A 730 18.97 -23.55 -7.06
C ILE A 730 18.18 -22.34 -6.53
N PHE A 731 18.79 -21.15 -6.52
CA PHE A 731 18.16 -19.89 -6.13
C PHE A 731 17.69 -19.11 -7.36
N ASN A 732 16.59 -18.37 -7.22
CA ASN A 732 16.06 -17.52 -8.29
C ASN A 732 16.88 -16.24 -8.47
N ASP A 733 17.05 -15.81 -9.73
CA ASP A 733 17.60 -14.49 -10.09
C ASP A 733 16.60 -13.35 -9.81
N ILE A 734 15.31 -13.68 -9.65
CA ILE A 734 14.23 -12.71 -9.45
C ILE A 734 14.21 -12.25 -7.99
N ASN A 735 14.37 -10.95 -7.77
CA ASN A 735 14.07 -10.28 -6.50
C ASN A 735 12.61 -10.58 -6.13
N THR A 736 12.40 -11.46 -5.15
CA THR A 736 11.10 -11.64 -4.52
C THR A 736 10.59 -10.27 -4.07
N ASN A 737 9.34 -9.94 -4.37
CA ASN A 737 8.65 -8.65 -4.13
C ASN A 737 8.68 -8.11 -2.67
N TYR A 738 9.47 -8.70 -1.77
CA TYR A 738 9.67 -8.35 -0.36
C TYR A 738 11.04 -7.70 -0.08
N ASP A 739 11.96 -7.68 -1.06
CA ASP A 739 13.26 -6.97 -1.04
C ASP A 739 13.31 -5.88 -2.13
N THR A 740 12.15 -5.30 -2.48
CA THR A 740 12.02 -4.27 -3.51
C THR A 740 12.39 -2.89 -2.96
N ASN A 741 13.61 -2.75 -2.44
CA ASN A 741 14.23 -1.44 -2.20
C ASN A 741 15.77 -1.51 -1.99
N PHE A 742 16.46 -2.60 -2.33
CA PHE A 742 17.94 -2.58 -2.41
C PHE A 742 18.52 -2.69 -3.83
N ASP A 743 17.68 -2.91 -4.84
CA ASP A 743 17.96 -2.63 -6.26
C ASP A 743 16.69 -1.92 -6.79
N ASP A 744 16.57 -0.58 -6.73
CA ASP A 744 17.26 0.36 -7.61
C ASP A 744 17.92 1.52 -6.83
N GLU A 745 19.10 1.26 -6.26
CA GLU A 745 20.15 2.29 -6.10
C GLU A 745 21.26 2.10 -7.15
N CYS A 746 20.95 1.44 -8.26
CA CYS A 746 21.86 1.45 -9.39
C CYS A 746 21.52 2.65 -10.27
N ILE A 747 22.31 3.72 -10.14
CA ILE A 747 22.39 4.75 -11.17
C ILE A 747 22.44 4.04 -12.55
N LYS A 748 21.53 4.37 -13.46
CA LYS A 748 21.38 3.61 -14.70
C LYS A 748 22.54 3.94 -15.62
N LYS A 749 23.38 2.95 -15.91
CA LYS A 749 24.49 3.11 -16.85
C LYS A 749 23.95 3.25 -18.28
N LEU A 750 24.23 4.37 -18.93
CA LEU A 750 23.87 4.62 -20.32
C LEU A 750 24.97 4.13 -21.27
N GLN A 751 24.58 3.65 -22.46
CA GLN A 751 25.56 3.43 -23.52
C GLN A 751 25.95 4.76 -24.14
N ASN A 752 27.22 4.89 -24.54
CA ASN A 752 27.72 6.11 -25.20
C ASN A 752 26.93 6.46 -26.48
N GLN A 753 26.31 5.47 -27.12
CA GLN A 753 25.46 5.67 -28.30
C GLN A 753 24.13 6.35 -27.93
N ASP A 754 23.45 5.87 -26.88
CA ASP A 754 22.17 6.43 -26.41
C ASP A 754 22.32 7.91 -26.02
N VAL A 755 23.43 8.26 -25.37
CA VAL A 755 23.73 9.64 -24.98
C VAL A 755 23.96 10.53 -26.21
N LYS A 756 24.61 10.01 -27.26
CA LYS A 756 24.81 10.75 -28.52
C LYS A 756 23.50 10.98 -29.26
N GLU A 757 22.61 9.99 -29.26
CA GLU A 757 21.26 10.13 -29.83
C GLU A 757 20.46 11.19 -29.07
N TYR A 758 20.50 11.17 -27.73
CA TYR A 758 19.89 12.19 -26.91
C TYR A 758 20.45 13.61 -27.18
N ILE A 759 21.78 13.75 -27.30
CA ILE A 759 22.43 15.02 -27.65
C ILE A 759 21.98 15.52 -29.04
N ASN A 760 21.74 14.61 -29.99
CA ASN A 760 21.30 14.98 -31.33
C ASN A 760 19.86 15.52 -31.36
N GLU A 761 19.01 15.06 -30.44
CA GLU A 761 17.62 15.48 -30.28
C GLU A 761 17.46 16.80 -29.51
N LEU A 762 18.51 17.27 -28.82
CA LEU A 762 18.48 18.56 -28.12
C LEU A 762 18.37 19.73 -29.10
N THR A 763 17.44 20.64 -28.78
CA THR A 763 17.19 21.88 -29.53
C THR A 763 18.08 23.05 -29.09
N ASP A 764 18.69 22.98 -27.90
CA ASP A 764 19.58 23.99 -27.36
C ASP A 764 21.03 23.73 -27.82
N GLU A 765 21.52 24.56 -28.75
CA GLU A 765 22.86 24.42 -29.34
C GLU A 765 24.00 24.59 -28.32
N GLU A 766 23.80 25.33 -27.23
CA GLU A 766 24.84 25.54 -26.21
C GLU A 766 24.98 24.31 -25.30
N ILE A 767 23.86 23.71 -24.88
CA ILE A 767 23.85 22.43 -24.13
C ILE A 767 24.46 21.33 -24.99
N LYS A 768 24.06 21.27 -26.27
CA LYS A 768 24.58 20.32 -27.25
C LYS A 768 26.09 20.45 -27.40
N MET A 769 26.61 21.67 -27.51
CA MET A 769 28.05 21.93 -27.55
C MET A 769 28.76 21.44 -26.29
N ARG A 770 28.25 21.76 -25.09
CA ARG A 770 28.87 21.39 -23.80
C ARG A 770 28.92 19.88 -23.58
N LEU A 771 27.81 19.18 -23.85
CA LEU A 771 27.75 17.72 -23.78
C LEU A 771 28.68 17.07 -24.79
N ASN A 772 28.77 17.60 -26.02
CA ASN A 772 29.72 17.10 -27.00
C ASN A 772 31.18 17.29 -26.56
N LEU A 773 31.53 18.38 -25.87
CA LEU A 773 32.87 18.58 -25.31
C LEU A 773 33.25 17.49 -24.30
N TRP A 774 32.30 17.05 -23.46
CA TRP A 774 32.48 15.92 -22.55
C TRP A 774 32.61 14.60 -23.32
N MET A 775 31.68 14.32 -24.23
CA MET A 775 31.67 13.07 -25.01
C MET A 775 32.92 12.90 -25.89
N ASN A 776 33.49 14.00 -26.41
CA ASN A 776 34.74 13.99 -27.19
C ASN A 776 35.98 13.58 -26.37
N LYS A 777 35.88 13.51 -25.04
CA LYS A 777 36.94 13.02 -24.15
C LYS A 777 36.82 11.53 -23.84
N GLU A 778 35.90 10.84 -24.51
CA GLU A 778 35.70 9.39 -24.42
C GLU A 778 35.48 8.93 -22.97
N PRO A 779 34.32 9.25 -22.36
CA PRO A 779 34.02 8.86 -20.99
C PRO A 779 34.01 7.34 -20.82
N ASP A 780 34.52 6.88 -19.67
CA ASP A 780 34.58 5.46 -19.31
C ASP A 780 33.19 4.92 -18.95
N ASN A 781 32.43 5.71 -18.19
CA ASN A 781 31.07 5.38 -17.79
C ASN A 781 30.20 6.63 -17.74
N ILE A 782 28.92 6.49 -18.08
CA ILE A 782 27.90 7.53 -17.95
C ILE A 782 26.71 6.94 -17.23
N TYR A 783 26.15 7.67 -16.27
CA TYR A 783 25.01 7.23 -15.48
C TYR A 783 23.92 8.30 -15.42
N THR A 784 22.67 7.86 -15.45
CA THR A 784 21.46 8.66 -15.23
C THR A 784 20.70 8.17 -14.00
N ASP A 785 19.61 8.84 -13.66
CA ASP A 785 18.75 8.50 -12.52
C ASP A 785 19.57 8.44 -11.22
N LEU A 786 20.34 9.51 -10.98
CA LEU A 786 21.32 9.60 -9.87
C LEU A 786 20.69 9.49 -8.47
N ASN A 787 19.36 9.44 -8.37
CA ASN A 787 18.58 9.37 -7.14
C ASN A 787 18.92 10.49 -6.13
N ILE A 788 19.25 11.67 -6.66
CA ILE A 788 19.53 12.90 -5.92
C ILE A 788 18.44 13.90 -6.28
N ASP A 789 17.62 14.30 -5.30
CA ASP A 789 16.46 15.16 -5.55
C ASP A 789 16.84 16.50 -6.20
N SER A 790 18.00 17.04 -5.85
CA SER A 790 18.51 18.30 -6.41
C SER A 790 19.09 18.16 -7.83
N LEU A 791 19.31 16.93 -8.32
CA LEU A 791 19.98 16.62 -9.59
C LEU A 791 19.16 15.68 -10.50
N LYS A 792 17.82 15.71 -10.42
CA LYS A 792 16.94 14.83 -11.23
C LYS A 792 17.18 14.86 -12.74
N ASP A 793 17.67 15.98 -13.27
CA ASP A 793 17.93 16.16 -14.71
C ASP A 793 19.42 16.08 -15.09
N TYR A 794 20.24 15.51 -14.21
CA TYR A 794 21.69 15.42 -14.40
C TYR A 794 22.13 13.99 -14.72
N VAL A 795 23.23 13.91 -15.45
CA VAL A 795 24.03 12.70 -15.67
C VAL A 795 25.37 12.82 -14.96
N LEU A 796 25.86 11.67 -14.50
CA LEU A 796 27.21 11.51 -13.96
C LEU A 796 28.09 10.90 -15.03
N ILE A 797 29.17 11.59 -15.38
CA ILE A 797 30.16 11.17 -16.36
C ILE A 797 31.48 10.89 -15.65
N GLU A 798 31.99 9.67 -15.78
CA GLU A 798 33.24 9.23 -15.15
C GLU A 798 34.38 9.14 -16.19
N TYR A 799 35.52 9.74 -15.84
CA TYR A 799 36.77 9.62 -16.58
C TYR A 799 37.86 9.06 -15.65
N LYS A 800 37.98 7.73 -15.61
CA LYS A 800 38.89 6.98 -14.73
C LYS A 800 40.35 7.38 -14.94
N LYS A 801 40.77 7.55 -16.20
CA LYS A 801 42.15 7.94 -16.55
C LYS A 801 42.57 9.27 -15.92
N TYR A 802 41.62 10.16 -15.66
CA TYR A 802 41.86 11.51 -15.14
C TYR A 802 41.40 11.67 -13.69
N ASN A 803 40.88 10.59 -13.07
CA ASN A 803 40.28 10.58 -11.75
C ASN A 803 39.27 11.72 -11.57
N LEU A 804 38.42 11.89 -12.59
CA LEU A 804 37.51 13.02 -12.75
C LEU A 804 36.08 12.50 -12.89
N ILE A 805 35.18 13.05 -12.08
CA ILE A 805 33.73 12.85 -12.20
C ILE A 805 33.08 14.19 -12.53
N VAL A 806 32.16 14.19 -13.47
CA VAL A 806 31.41 15.38 -13.91
C VAL A 806 29.92 15.12 -13.73
N LEU A 807 29.20 16.09 -13.15
CA LEU A 807 27.74 16.12 -13.10
C LEU A 807 27.27 17.18 -14.08
N GLU A 808 26.52 16.78 -15.10
CA GLU A 808 26.08 17.66 -16.19
C GLU A 808 24.57 17.55 -16.40
N SER A 809 23.91 18.64 -16.77
CA SER A 809 22.44 18.70 -16.91
C SER A 809 22.00 18.82 -18.36
N PHE A 810 20.90 18.15 -18.69
CA PHE A 810 20.24 18.28 -20.00
C PHE A 810 19.30 19.49 -20.11
N LYS A 811 19.00 20.18 -19.00
CA LYS A 811 18.15 21.38 -18.98
C LYS A 811 18.95 22.68 -19.07
N ALA A 812 18.43 23.63 -19.83
CA ALA A 812 18.97 24.99 -19.94
C ALA A 812 18.97 25.71 -18.58
N GLY A 813 19.99 26.55 -18.35
CA GLY A 813 20.15 27.33 -17.13
C GLY A 813 20.83 26.58 -15.97
N ASN A 814 20.98 25.26 -16.05
CA ASN A 814 21.67 24.47 -15.04
C ASN A 814 23.19 24.47 -15.25
N SER A 815 23.94 24.59 -14.14
CA SER A 815 25.40 24.53 -14.14
C SER A 815 25.92 23.09 -14.14
N TYR A 816 27.11 22.85 -14.69
CA TYR A 816 27.83 21.59 -14.42
C TYR A 816 28.71 21.69 -13.18
N TYR A 817 29.01 20.53 -12.60
CA TYR A 817 29.91 20.36 -11.46
C TYR A 817 30.98 19.33 -11.79
N TYR A 818 32.19 19.46 -11.24
CA TYR A 818 33.23 18.44 -11.40
C TYR A 818 33.97 18.17 -10.09
N PHE A 819 34.42 16.93 -9.93
CA PHE A 819 35.12 16.45 -8.75
C PHE A 819 36.37 15.67 -9.18
N LYS A 820 37.51 15.97 -8.58
CA LYS A 820 38.76 15.21 -8.77
C LYS A 820 39.04 14.36 -7.55
N ASN A 821 39.59 13.17 -7.78
CA ASN A 821 40.01 12.24 -6.72
C ASN A 821 38.87 11.78 -5.80
N LYS A 822 37.71 11.47 -6.38
CA LYS A 822 36.55 10.89 -5.69
C LYS A 822 36.11 9.64 -6.43
N THR A 823 35.62 8.64 -5.70
CA THR A 823 34.92 7.50 -6.31
C THR A 823 33.44 7.85 -6.46
N ILE A 824 32.75 7.20 -7.41
CA ILE A 824 31.30 7.43 -7.63
C ILE A 824 30.51 7.20 -6.34
N GLU A 825 30.75 6.08 -5.66
CA GLU A 825 30.11 5.72 -4.40
C GLU A 825 30.29 6.84 -3.36
N THR A 826 31.54 7.20 -3.06
CA THR A 826 31.84 8.24 -2.07
C THR A 826 31.25 9.60 -2.45
N LEU A 827 31.17 9.92 -3.75
CA LEU A 827 30.64 11.20 -4.22
C LEU A 827 29.12 11.23 -4.04
N LEU A 828 28.41 10.22 -4.55
CA LEU A 828 26.95 10.14 -4.48
C LEU A 828 26.47 10.11 -3.04
N ASP A 829 27.12 9.33 -2.16
CA ASP A 829 26.81 9.32 -0.71
C ASP A 829 26.96 10.71 -0.09
N THR A 830 28.02 11.44 -0.48
CA THR A 830 28.27 12.78 0.07
C THR A 830 27.21 13.78 -0.39
N ILE A 831 26.80 13.74 -1.66
CA ILE A 831 25.92 14.77 -2.24
C ILE A 831 24.43 14.40 -2.20
N ARG A 832 24.08 13.20 -1.71
CA ARG A 832 22.73 12.61 -1.79
C ARG A 832 21.61 13.54 -1.34
N TYR A 833 21.86 14.28 -0.27
CA TYR A 833 20.90 15.16 0.38
C TYR A 833 21.28 16.65 0.26
N MET A 834 22.30 16.97 -0.54
CA MET A 834 22.79 18.32 -0.72
C MET A 834 21.99 19.08 -1.79
N SER A 835 21.76 20.37 -1.55
CA SER A 835 21.28 21.32 -2.55
C SER A 835 22.34 21.60 -3.62
N LYS A 836 21.92 22.08 -4.79
CA LYS A 836 22.83 22.52 -5.88
C LYS A 836 23.88 23.55 -5.42
N SER A 837 23.57 24.35 -4.40
CA SER A 837 24.48 25.35 -3.81
C SER A 837 25.54 24.71 -2.91
N GLU A 838 25.18 23.70 -2.14
CA GLU A 838 26.13 22.95 -1.30
C GLU A 838 27.05 22.08 -2.16
N ILE A 839 26.51 21.44 -3.21
CA ILE A 839 27.29 20.69 -4.19
C ILE A 839 28.33 21.59 -4.87
N PHE A 840 27.95 22.83 -5.21
CA PHE A 840 28.88 23.82 -5.75
C PHE A 840 30.03 24.13 -4.79
N ASN A 841 29.72 24.36 -3.51
CA ASN A 841 30.72 24.66 -2.49
C ASN A 841 31.66 23.45 -2.28
N LEU A 842 31.12 22.23 -2.29
CA LEU A 842 31.88 20.99 -2.18
C LEU A 842 32.81 20.77 -3.38
N ALA A 843 32.37 21.11 -4.59
CA ALA A 843 33.18 20.99 -5.80
C ALA A 843 34.41 21.92 -5.80
N ASN A 844 34.45 22.91 -4.91
CA ASN A 844 35.51 23.90 -4.77
C ASN A 844 35.87 24.58 -6.11
N MET A 845 34.84 24.85 -6.92
CA MET A 845 34.95 25.49 -8.22
C MET A 845 34.98 27.02 -8.03
N SER A 846 35.89 27.71 -8.72
CA SER A 846 36.02 29.17 -8.60
C SER A 846 34.79 29.95 -9.11
N LYS A 847 34.02 29.33 -10.02
CA LYS A 847 32.73 29.82 -10.52
C LYS A 847 31.84 28.62 -10.84
N ARG A 848 30.52 28.79 -10.69
CA ARG A 848 29.53 27.80 -11.15
C ARG A 848 29.69 27.61 -12.66
N GLY A 849 29.63 26.36 -13.12
CA GLY A 849 29.77 25.98 -14.53
C GLY A 849 28.57 26.40 -15.36
N TYR A 850 28.30 27.70 -15.45
CA TYR A 850 27.17 28.26 -16.18
C TYR A 850 27.39 28.30 -17.70
N HIS A 851 26.28 28.47 -18.40
CA HIS A 851 26.22 28.87 -19.79
C HIS A 851 27.01 30.17 -19.98
N THR A 852 28.00 30.15 -20.87
CA THR A 852 28.79 31.34 -21.19
C THR A 852 28.64 31.61 -22.67
N HIS A 853 28.24 32.82 -23.04
CA HIS A 853 28.20 33.27 -24.44
C HIS A 853 29.56 33.21 -25.18
N ASN A 854 30.66 32.90 -24.48
CA ASN A 854 32.00 32.76 -25.05
C ASN A 854 32.42 31.27 -25.08
N SER A 855 32.02 30.58 -26.15
CA SER A 855 32.27 29.15 -26.39
C SER A 855 33.77 28.78 -26.31
N ASN A 856 34.67 29.62 -26.84
CA ASN A 856 36.10 29.39 -26.81
C ASN A 856 36.66 29.32 -25.39
N LYS A 857 36.15 30.16 -24.47
CA LYS A 857 36.59 30.17 -23.07
C LYS A 857 36.08 28.95 -22.31
N LEU A 858 34.86 28.50 -22.61
CA LEU A 858 34.29 27.29 -22.02
C LEU A 858 35.06 26.04 -22.44
N GLU A 859 35.39 25.93 -23.72
CA GLU A 859 36.19 24.82 -24.26
C GLU A 859 37.58 24.77 -23.61
N VAL A 860 38.27 25.91 -23.47
CA VAL A 860 39.57 25.97 -22.79
C VAL A 860 39.46 25.53 -21.32
N ASN A 861 38.41 25.95 -20.61
CA ASN A 861 38.19 25.56 -19.21
C ASN A 861 37.97 24.05 -19.07
N ILE A 862 37.09 23.46 -19.90
CA ILE A 862 36.82 22.02 -19.89
C ILE A 862 38.09 21.24 -20.25
N ASN A 863 38.81 21.64 -21.31
CA ASN A 863 40.05 21.00 -21.74
C ASN A 863 41.13 21.02 -20.65
N SER A 864 41.22 22.09 -19.85
CA SER A 864 42.18 22.19 -18.75
C SER A 864 42.00 21.11 -17.66
N LEU A 865 40.79 20.55 -17.51
CA LEU A 865 40.51 19.53 -16.50
C LEU A 865 41.19 18.19 -16.81
N PHE A 866 41.49 17.93 -18.09
CA PHE A 866 42.10 16.70 -18.60
C PHE A 866 43.63 16.74 -18.69
N VAL A 867 44.26 17.84 -18.25
CA VAL A 867 45.72 17.93 -18.20
C VAL A 867 46.22 17.25 -16.91
N LYS A 868 47.05 16.21 -17.03
CA LYS A 868 47.75 15.61 -15.89
C LYS A 868 48.69 16.66 -15.29
N LYS A 869 48.46 17.08 -14.05
CA LYS A 869 49.49 17.82 -13.30
C LYS A 869 50.67 16.86 -13.09
N HIS A 870 51.80 17.13 -13.74
CA HIS A 870 53.07 16.60 -13.31
C HIS A 870 53.26 17.00 -11.84
N LYS A 871 53.43 16.02 -10.96
CA LYS A 871 53.91 16.25 -9.60
C LYS A 871 55.31 16.87 -9.72
N ASN A 872 55.41 18.18 -9.57
CA ASN A 872 56.67 18.78 -9.16
C ASN A 872 56.81 18.50 -7.67
N THR A 873 57.78 17.64 -7.37
CA THR A 873 58.46 17.37 -6.08
C THR A 873 57.58 17.10 -4.88
#